data_AF-A0AAW6U7I4-F1
#
_entry.id   AF-A0AAW6U7I4-F1
#
_cell.length_a   1.000
_cell.length_b   1.000
_cell.length_c   1.000
_cell.angle_alpha   90.00
_cell.angle_beta   90.00
_cell.angle_gamma   90.00
#
_symmetry.space_group_name_H-M   'P 1'
#
loop_
_entity.id
_entity.type
_entity.pdbx_description
1 polymer ?
#
loop_
_entity_poly.entity_id
_entity_poly.type
_entity_poly.pdbx_seq_one_letter_code
_entity_poly.pdbx_strand_id
1 'polypeptide(L)'
;MFDRSKGAILVAVAILVSLAAPCGACFSIVVGKNASADGAVLVAHNEDDYPPQVVHHHKVPRQTYGPGEQVVLRNGGVLEQVEQTWAYLWSEMPGMLFSDSCVNEWGVTVTSDNCPSREDRAELTDGGIGWMLRRLIAQRARTAREGVRLAGRLVERFGYIASGRTYVIADPDEGWLFCVVQGKRWLAKRVADDEVAMVANTYTIRQVDLSDEDNVLASADIVTYAIERGWYEPGKDGPFDFAAVYANPASASHPDNAGRQWSGLRYVARDPIEPGFDLPFSVVPRHKLSAADIMEILRHDEADKPEPSTPDSGFGCALCSGATQTSFVAQLRRGLPSDIGIVYWVCLAEPRTSVYLPFHFGISDFPSGFRTECERPASEVFDRRVTAPFVADPREAFWTFSNFRDKVDRQGPALVAATRTEALRIESRAMAMQKPVEEVARRLHETDRIAAGELLANFSKGLYLSALEGMDKVLRQPADDERIVTRARAIHEAVITLDSHVDIAEERYATAELDPGVDHPELRCDLVKMAAGGLDGVFLAVYVRQTPELNAETYAEAQRMAESKFDAIARLTQSMYPDRCALALRADDVEGIVATGRKAIMIGIENGFPIGKDLDRLNDYYDRGARYVTLCHTAHNQICDSSSEPEPLHNGLSPFGKRAVARMNELGIMCDASHISEKSFFDLLEVTRTPILVSHSGCSAVHPHDRNLTDEQLRALRDNGGVIQIVALDAYLRPETPERMDAVRRLREELGIPSYAERQKWSTEQRAAMRPRLREYYRRYEEMAETVPIATVKDFVDHLDHAVRVAGIDHVGVGTDFDGGGGVPGFANHAEALNVTIELVRRGYSDDDIRKIWGGNLLRLWRRVEAVAKER
;
A
#
# COMPACT_ATOMS: atom_id res chain seq x y z
N MET A 1 45.94 -26.41 20.78
CA MET A 1 44.57 -26.95 20.85
C MET A 1 43.63 -25.78 20.61
N PHE A 2 43.39 -25.46 19.34
CA PHE A 2 42.45 -24.40 18.93
C PHE A 2 41.16 -25.07 18.50
N ASP A 3 40.07 -24.59 19.09
CA ASP A 3 38.73 -25.17 19.11
C ASP A 3 38.12 -25.24 17.69
N ARG A 4 37.79 -26.46 17.26
CA ARG A 4 37.27 -26.83 15.93
C ARG A 4 35.76 -26.58 15.78
N SER A 5 35.10 -25.95 16.74
CA SER A 5 33.63 -25.80 16.75
C SER A 5 33.09 -24.59 15.97
N LYS A 6 33.94 -23.66 15.50
CA LYS A 6 33.49 -22.47 14.75
C LYS A 6 33.55 -22.59 13.21
N GLY A 7 34.08 -23.70 12.67
CA GLY A 7 34.22 -23.93 11.23
C GLY A 7 33.04 -24.63 10.54
N ALA A 8 32.11 -25.22 11.30
CA ALA A 8 31.00 -25.99 10.73
C ALA A 8 29.71 -25.18 10.51
N ILE A 9 29.57 -24.02 11.17
CA ILE A 9 28.36 -23.18 11.08
C ILE A 9 28.44 -22.17 9.92
N LEU A 10 29.65 -21.81 9.45
CA LEU A 10 29.81 -20.92 8.30
C LEU A 10 29.65 -21.61 6.93
N VAL A 11 29.75 -22.94 6.87
CA VAL A 11 29.58 -23.73 5.63
C VAL A 11 28.13 -24.17 5.44
N ALA A 12 27.34 -24.27 6.51
CA ALA A 12 25.91 -24.58 6.43
C ALA A 12 25.05 -23.37 6.03
N VAL A 13 25.50 -22.13 6.28
CA VAL A 13 24.77 -20.90 5.90
C VAL A 13 25.08 -20.47 4.45
N ALA A 14 26.16 -20.96 3.84
CA ALA A 14 26.47 -20.72 2.42
C ALA A 14 25.88 -21.77 1.46
N ILE A 15 25.33 -22.87 1.97
CA ILE A 15 24.69 -23.95 1.19
C ILE A 15 23.14 -23.95 1.34
N LEU A 16 22.60 -23.06 2.17
CA LEU A 16 21.15 -22.84 2.35
C LEU A 16 20.62 -21.55 1.70
N VAL A 17 21.39 -20.96 0.77
CA VAL A 17 20.95 -19.83 -0.09
C VAL A 17 20.82 -20.27 -1.58
N SER A 18 21.01 -21.54 -1.89
CA SER A 18 20.89 -22.09 -3.26
C SER A 18 19.75 -23.10 -3.45
N LEU A 19 18.82 -23.21 -2.49
CA LEU A 19 17.63 -24.05 -2.61
C LEU A 19 16.41 -23.23 -2.18
N ALA A 20 15.51 -23.01 -3.14
CA ALA A 20 14.28 -22.21 -3.09
C ALA A 20 14.44 -20.67 -3.20
N ALA A 21 15.06 -20.19 -4.28
CA ALA A 21 14.50 -19.00 -4.91
C ALA A 21 13.30 -19.49 -5.75
N PRO A 22 12.05 -19.05 -5.49
CA PRO A 22 10.94 -19.37 -6.38
C PRO A 22 11.32 -18.86 -7.77
N CYS A 23 11.43 -19.76 -8.73
CA CYS A 23 11.72 -19.40 -10.11
C CYS A 23 10.56 -18.52 -10.61
N GLY A 24 10.86 -17.25 -10.93
CA GLY A 24 9.96 -16.37 -11.67
C GLY A 24 9.46 -17.06 -12.93
N ALA A 25 8.17 -16.92 -13.20
CA ALA A 25 7.43 -17.76 -14.11
C ALA A 25 7.12 -17.00 -15.41
N CYS A 26 8.15 -16.55 -16.14
CA CYS A 26 7.96 -15.80 -17.40
C CYS A 26 7.11 -16.60 -18.41
N PHE A 27 6.44 -15.89 -19.31
CA PHE A 27 5.62 -16.50 -20.35
C PHE A 27 5.74 -15.74 -21.67
N SER A 28 6.04 -16.43 -22.77
CA SER A 28 6.16 -15.83 -24.10
C SER A 28 5.18 -16.41 -25.12
N ILE A 29 4.83 -15.60 -26.12
CA ILE A 29 3.96 -15.99 -27.23
C ILE A 29 4.62 -15.59 -28.55
N VAL A 30 4.54 -16.48 -29.55
CA VAL A 30 4.98 -16.19 -30.93
C VAL A 30 3.84 -16.54 -31.89
N VAL A 31 3.39 -15.56 -32.67
CA VAL A 31 2.34 -15.73 -33.68
C VAL A 31 2.94 -15.55 -35.07
N GLY A 32 2.76 -16.56 -35.93
CA GLY A 32 3.15 -16.47 -37.33
C GLY A 32 2.34 -15.43 -38.10
N LYS A 33 2.93 -14.91 -39.19
CA LYS A 33 2.34 -13.81 -39.97
C LYS A 33 0.99 -14.14 -40.63
N ASN A 34 0.72 -15.40 -40.97
CA ASN A 34 -0.58 -15.83 -41.51
C ASN A 34 -1.60 -16.14 -40.41
N ALA A 35 -1.14 -16.40 -39.18
CA ALA A 35 -1.96 -16.56 -37.98
C ALA A 35 -2.41 -15.23 -37.38
N SER A 36 -1.76 -14.11 -37.70
CA SER A 36 -2.16 -12.79 -37.21
C SER A 36 -3.23 -12.12 -38.09
N ALA A 37 -4.01 -11.24 -37.47
CA ALA A 37 -5.12 -10.54 -38.13
C ALA A 37 -4.67 -9.52 -39.18
N ASP A 38 -3.49 -8.94 -39.03
CA ASP A 38 -2.95 -7.87 -39.86
C ASP A 38 -1.72 -8.27 -40.70
N GLY A 39 -1.31 -9.54 -40.65
CA GLY A 39 -0.15 -10.03 -41.39
C GLY A 39 1.19 -9.79 -40.68
N ALA A 40 1.19 -9.28 -39.45
CA ALA A 40 2.40 -9.11 -38.64
C ALA A 40 2.88 -10.42 -38.04
N VAL A 41 4.18 -10.58 -37.83
CA VAL A 41 4.66 -11.50 -36.79
C VAL A 41 4.43 -10.83 -35.44
N LEU A 42 3.83 -11.52 -34.48
CA LEU A 42 3.65 -11.01 -33.11
C LEU A 42 4.54 -11.78 -32.16
N VAL A 43 5.29 -11.04 -31.33
CA VAL A 43 6.01 -11.60 -30.17
C VAL A 43 5.49 -10.92 -28.93
N ALA A 44 5.20 -11.69 -27.88
CA ALA A 44 4.74 -11.13 -26.63
C ALA A 44 5.36 -11.84 -25.43
N HIS A 45 5.41 -11.15 -24.29
CA HIS A 45 6.10 -11.64 -23.11
C HIS A 45 5.58 -11.00 -21.82
N ASN A 46 5.33 -11.81 -20.80
CA ASN A 46 5.27 -11.39 -19.39
C ASN A 46 6.62 -11.68 -18.74
N GLU A 47 7.26 -10.65 -18.21
CA GLU A 47 8.50 -10.78 -17.42
C GLU A 47 8.14 -10.85 -15.93
N ASP A 48 8.33 -12.02 -15.36
CA ASP A 48 7.93 -12.37 -14.01
C ASP A 48 9.16 -12.44 -13.08
N ASP A 49 9.29 -11.44 -12.22
CA ASP A 49 10.36 -11.31 -11.24
C ASP A 49 9.83 -10.75 -9.91
N TYR A 50 10.27 -11.29 -8.78
CA TYR A 50 9.73 -10.87 -7.48
C TYR A 50 10.22 -9.47 -7.07
N PRO A 51 9.33 -8.59 -6.56
CA PRO A 51 9.71 -7.28 -6.06
C PRO A 51 10.75 -7.31 -4.91
N PRO A 52 11.50 -6.22 -4.70
CA PRO A 52 11.44 -4.95 -5.45
C PRO A 52 12.16 -5.06 -6.80
N GLN A 53 11.53 -4.51 -7.85
CA GLN A 53 12.12 -4.37 -9.18
C GLN A 53 11.88 -2.96 -9.70
N VAL A 54 12.62 -2.57 -10.75
CA VAL A 54 12.33 -1.39 -11.56
C VAL A 54 12.54 -1.77 -13.01
N VAL A 55 11.71 -1.25 -13.91
CA VAL A 55 11.84 -1.53 -15.35
C VAL A 55 12.05 -0.23 -16.10
N HIS A 56 13.18 -0.14 -16.80
CA HIS A 56 13.51 0.98 -17.67
C HIS A 56 13.29 0.65 -19.13
N HIS A 57 12.95 1.66 -19.92
CA HIS A 57 12.85 1.54 -21.36
C HIS A 57 13.74 2.56 -22.07
N HIS A 58 14.62 2.07 -22.94
CA HIS A 58 15.62 2.87 -23.65
C HIS A 58 15.46 2.79 -25.16
N LYS A 59 15.72 3.92 -25.85
CA LYS A 59 16.11 3.92 -27.25
C LYS A 59 17.64 3.98 -27.38
N VAL A 60 18.26 2.86 -27.75
CA VAL A 60 19.70 2.80 -28.03
C VAL A 60 19.95 3.13 -29.51
N PRO A 61 20.70 4.19 -29.83
CA PRO A 61 21.02 4.52 -31.22
C PRO A 61 22.06 3.56 -31.80
N ARG A 62 22.26 3.60 -33.12
CA ARG A 62 23.42 2.94 -33.74
C ARG A 62 24.71 3.45 -33.13
N GLN A 63 25.66 2.56 -32.92
CA GLN A 63 27.01 2.90 -32.43
C GLN A 63 28.06 2.44 -33.42
N THR A 64 29.09 3.25 -33.61
CA THR A 64 30.25 2.97 -34.48
C THR A 64 31.50 2.75 -33.66
N TYR A 65 32.31 1.79 -34.06
CA TYR A 65 33.52 1.36 -33.36
C TYR A 65 34.72 1.37 -34.29
N GLY A 66 35.90 1.67 -33.75
CA GLY A 66 37.16 1.67 -34.48
C GLY A 66 37.68 0.26 -34.79
N PRO A 67 38.60 0.12 -35.76
CA PRO A 67 39.22 -1.16 -36.09
C PRO A 67 39.94 -1.79 -34.89
N GLY A 68 39.72 -3.09 -34.67
CA GLY A 68 40.38 -3.86 -33.62
C GLY A 68 39.79 -3.67 -32.21
N GLU A 69 38.73 -2.87 -32.04
CA GLU A 69 37.99 -2.83 -30.79
C GLU A 69 37.38 -4.19 -30.43
N GLN A 70 37.19 -4.44 -29.14
CA GLN A 70 36.76 -5.72 -28.62
C GLN A 70 35.55 -5.58 -27.71
N VAL A 71 34.69 -6.60 -27.71
CA VAL A 71 33.63 -6.78 -26.72
C VAL A 71 34.12 -7.80 -25.70
N VAL A 72 34.23 -7.37 -24.45
CA VAL A 72 34.55 -8.25 -23.33
C VAL A 72 33.24 -8.77 -22.75
N LEU A 73 33.07 -10.09 -22.77
CA LEU A 73 32.00 -10.78 -22.08
C LEU A 73 32.22 -10.68 -20.58
N ARG A 74 31.13 -10.60 -19.81
CA ARG A 74 31.17 -10.44 -18.35
C ARG A 74 32.08 -11.45 -17.62
N ASN A 75 32.19 -12.67 -18.13
CA ASN A 75 33.00 -13.73 -17.51
C ASN A 75 34.39 -13.90 -18.13
N GLY A 76 34.83 -12.96 -18.96
CA GLY A 76 36.20 -12.88 -19.48
C GLY A 76 36.35 -13.19 -20.96
N GLY A 77 35.37 -13.83 -21.61
CA GLY A 77 35.41 -14.11 -23.05
C GLY A 77 35.54 -12.85 -23.89
N VAL A 78 36.23 -12.91 -25.02
CA VAL A 78 36.49 -11.73 -25.85
C VAL A 78 36.06 -11.98 -27.30
N LEU A 79 35.38 -10.98 -27.85
CA LEU A 79 34.92 -10.95 -29.23
C LEU A 79 35.50 -9.73 -29.94
N GLU A 80 35.78 -9.85 -31.23
CA GLU A 80 35.97 -8.67 -32.06
C GLU A 80 34.67 -7.86 -32.12
N GLN A 81 34.79 -6.55 -32.00
CA GLN A 81 33.67 -5.64 -32.15
C GLN A 81 33.34 -5.43 -33.63
N VAL A 82 32.06 -5.33 -33.94
CA VAL A 82 31.61 -4.98 -35.29
C VAL A 82 31.75 -3.47 -35.50
N GLU A 83 32.08 -3.04 -36.72
CA GLU A 83 32.23 -1.62 -37.08
C GLU A 83 30.99 -0.80 -36.69
N GLN A 84 29.80 -1.39 -36.84
CA GLN A 84 28.53 -0.75 -36.48
C GLN A 84 27.58 -1.73 -35.82
N THR A 85 26.95 -1.27 -34.73
CA THR A 85 25.80 -1.96 -34.11
C THR A 85 24.50 -1.27 -34.49
N TRP A 86 23.43 -2.05 -34.55
CA TRP A 86 22.08 -1.56 -34.87
C TRP A 86 21.46 -0.78 -33.73
N ALA A 87 20.54 0.13 -34.06
CA ALA A 87 19.70 0.76 -33.06
C ALA A 87 18.67 -0.24 -32.52
N TYR A 88 18.29 -0.14 -31.25
CA TYR A 88 17.28 -1.00 -30.64
C TYR A 88 16.52 -0.32 -29.51
N LEU A 89 15.28 -0.77 -29.29
CA LEU A 89 14.53 -0.56 -28.05
C LEU A 89 14.99 -1.61 -27.04
N TRP A 90 15.14 -1.22 -25.79
CA TRP A 90 15.60 -2.08 -24.71
C TRP A 90 14.72 -1.89 -23.49
N SER A 91 14.09 -2.97 -23.04
CA SER A 91 13.49 -3.09 -21.71
C SER A 91 14.56 -3.67 -20.80
N GLU A 92 15.01 -2.87 -19.83
CA GLU A 92 16.05 -3.20 -18.85
C GLU A 92 15.40 -3.43 -17.49
N MET A 93 15.80 -4.49 -16.79
CA MET A 93 15.51 -4.66 -15.37
C MET A 93 16.82 -4.61 -14.57
N PRO A 94 17.21 -3.43 -14.02
CA PRO A 94 18.50 -3.26 -13.39
C PRO A 94 18.77 -4.27 -12.27
N GLY A 95 19.89 -4.98 -12.38
CA GLY A 95 20.28 -6.03 -11.43
C GLY A 95 19.78 -7.44 -11.78
N MET A 96 18.84 -7.58 -12.72
CA MET A 96 18.28 -8.86 -13.16
C MET A 96 18.82 -9.25 -14.54
N LEU A 97 19.94 -9.98 -14.53
CA LEU A 97 20.77 -10.18 -15.73
C LEU A 97 20.07 -10.88 -16.90
N PHE A 98 18.97 -11.59 -16.66
CA PHE A 98 18.33 -12.37 -17.70
C PHE A 98 16.95 -11.84 -18.11
N SER A 99 16.47 -10.76 -17.49
CA SER A 99 15.10 -10.26 -17.63
C SER A 99 14.93 -9.16 -18.69
N ASP A 100 16.00 -8.85 -19.42
CA ASP A 100 15.95 -7.82 -20.46
C ASP A 100 15.19 -8.28 -21.71
N SER A 101 14.60 -7.35 -22.45
CA SER A 101 14.04 -7.61 -23.79
C SER A 101 14.47 -6.55 -24.80
N CYS A 102 14.65 -6.93 -26.07
CA CYS A 102 15.13 -6.02 -27.09
C CYS A 102 14.36 -6.13 -28.41
N VAL A 103 14.17 -5.00 -29.10
CA VAL A 103 13.64 -4.93 -30.48
C VAL A 103 14.52 -4.01 -31.31
N ASN A 104 15.21 -4.51 -32.32
CA ASN A 104 16.12 -3.68 -33.13
C ASN A 104 15.44 -3.02 -34.35
N GLU A 105 16.18 -2.17 -35.06
CA GLU A 105 15.66 -1.39 -36.20
C GLU A 105 15.22 -2.20 -37.42
N TRP A 106 15.55 -3.49 -37.43
CA TRP A 106 15.12 -4.45 -38.44
C TRP A 106 13.89 -5.26 -37.97
N GLY A 107 13.42 -5.01 -36.75
CA GLY A 107 12.32 -5.74 -36.11
C GLY A 107 12.78 -7.01 -35.42
N VAL A 108 14.10 -7.30 -35.38
CA VAL A 108 14.62 -8.46 -34.65
C VAL A 108 14.33 -8.26 -33.16
N THR A 109 13.35 -9.00 -32.69
CA THR A 109 12.86 -9.03 -31.31
C THR A 109 13.47 -10.23 -30.61
N VAL A 110 13.99 -10.01 -29.41
CA VAL A 110 14.53 -11.09 -28.58
C VAL A 110 14.14 -10.93 -27.11
N THR A 111 13.55 -12.00 -26.57
CA THR A 111 13.23 -12.20 -25.14
C THR A 111 13.53 -13.65 -24.77
N SER A 112 13.37 -14.07 -23.52
CA SER A 112 13.53 -15.49 -23.16
C SER A 112 12.81 -15.91 -21.89
N ASP A 113 12.51 -17.20 -21.83
CA ASP A 113 12.01 -17.88 -20.65
C ASP A 113 13.13 -18.71 -20.00
N ASN A 114 13.13 -18.77 -18.67
CA ASN A 114 14.04 -19.65 -17.93
C ASN A 114 13.63 -21.11 -18.14
N CYS A 115 14.41 -21.90 -18.88
CA CYS A 115 14.09 -23.29 -19.21
C CYS A 115 15.27 -24.17 -18.79
N PRO A 116 15.33 -24.61 -17.52
CA PRO A 116 16.47 -25.36 -17.01
C PRO A 116 16.72 -26.65 -17.80
N SER A 117 17.98 -26.89 -18.16
CA SER A 117 18.41 -28.10 -18.86
C SER A 117 18.93 -29.16 -17.89
N ARG A 118 19.13 -30.38 -18.42
CA ARG A 118 19.53 -31.58 -17.67
C ARG A 118 21.03 -31.62 -17.36
N GLU A 119 21.82 -30.82 -18.05
CA GLU A 119 23.27 -30.76 -17.93
C GLU A 119 23.72 -30.55 -16.49
N ASP A 120 24.67 -31.38 -16.06
CA ASP A 120 25.32 -31.33 -14.75
C ASP A 120 26.80 -30.93 -14.85
N ARG A 121 27.30 -30.76 -16.09
CA ARG A 121 28.70 -30.47 -16.42
C ARG A 121 28.76 -29.60 -17.67
N ALA A 122 28.93 -28.30 -17.46
CA ALA A 122 29.00 -27.31 -18.53
C ALA A 122 30.34 -27.39 -19.28
N GLU A 123 30.28 -27.50 -20.62
CA GLU A 123 31.43 -27.23 -21.48
C GLU A 123 31.53 -25.73 -21.73
N LEU A 124 32.44 -25.04 -21.03
CA LEU A 124 32.65 -23.60 -21.16
C LEU A 124 34.05 -23.29 -21.72
N THR A 125 34.15 -22.19 -22.46
CA THR A 125 35.39 -21.61 -22.95
C THR A 125 35.37 -20.12 -22.62
N ASP A 126 36.49 -19.60 -22.12
CA ASP A 126 36.64 -18.19 -21.70
C ASP A 126 35.53 -17.70 -20.77
N GLY A 127 35.10 -18.54 -19.83
CA GLY A 127 34.08 -18.21 -18.83
C GLY A 127 32.63 -18.25 -19.32
N GLY A 128 32.38 -18.56 -20.60
CA GLY A 128 31.03 -18.73 -21.14
C GLY A 128 30.27 -17.45 -21.46
N ILE A 129 29.18 -17.61 -22.21
CA ILE A 129 28.21 -16.56 -22.53
C ILE A 129 26.91 -16.77 -21.75
N GLY A 130 26.23 -15.69 -21.41
CA GLY A 130 24.94 -15.73 -20.71
C GLY A 130 24.09 -14.55 -21.12
N TRP A 131 23.91 -13.59 -20.20
CA TRP A 131 23.08 -12.41 -20.42
C TRP A 131 23.38 -11.61 -21.70
N MET A 132 24.65 -11.50 -22.11
CA MET A 132 25.04 -10.73 -23.31
C MET A 132 24.56 -11.35 -24.63
N LEU A 133 24.10 -12.60 -24.63
CA LEU A 133 23.64 -13.28 -25.85
C LEU A 133 22.52 -12.48 -26.53
N ARG A 134 21.50 -12.07 -25.76
CA ARG A 134 20.35 -11.28 -26.23
C ARG A 134 20.79 -9.95 -26.85
N ARG A 135 21.64 -9.23 -26.13
CA ARG A 135 22.17 -7.93 -26.55
C ARG A 135 22.97 -8.05 -27.85
N LEU A 136 23.84 -9.05 -27.96
CA LEU A 136 24.64 -9.28 -29.18
C LEU A 136 23.75 -9.62 -30.39
N ILE A 137 22.66 -10.36 -30.18
CA ILE A 137 21.65 -10.60 -31.24
C ILE A 137 21.03 -9.27 -31.69
N ALA A 138 20.50 -8.47 -30.75
CA ALA A 138 19.87 -7.20 -31.07
C ALA A 138 20.83 -6.21 -31.78
N GLN A 139 22.10 -6.18 -31.35
CA GLN A 139 23.13 -5.31 -31.89
C GLN A 139 23.61 -5.69 -33.30
N ARG A 140 23.52 -6.98 -33.69
CA ARG A 140 24.24 -7.48 -34.88
C ARG A 140 23.34 -8.13 -35.94
N ALA A 141 22.19 -8.70 -35.57
CA ALA A 141 21.31 -9.41 -36.52
C ALA A 141 20.38 -8.46 -37.30
N ARG A 142 20.15 -8.74 -38.58
CA ARG A 142 19.12 -8.05 -39.39
C ARG A 142 17.86 -8.87 -39.60
N THR A 143 17.93 -10.18 -39.38
CA THR A 143 16.79 -11.10 -39.44
C THR A 143 16.81 -12.04 -38.22
N ALA A 144 15.66 -12.65 -37.91
CA ALA A 144 15.50 -13.62 -36.84
C ALA A 144 16.42 -14.82 -37.04
N ARG A 145 16.50 -15.34 -38.27
CA ARG A 145 17.39 -16.45 -38.63
C ARG A 145 18.86 -16.10 -38.55
N GLU A 146 19.26 -14.88 -38.91
CA GLU A 146 20.62 -14.39 -38.61
C GLU A 146 20.88 -14.36 -37.12
N GLY A 147 19.89 -13.94 -36.32
CA GLY A 147 19.93 -13.95 -34.86
C GLY A 147 20.13 -15.35 -34.29
N VAL A 148 19.34 -16.34 -34.74
CA VAL A 148 19.48 -17.75 -34.37
C VAL A 148 20.88 -18.29 -34.69
N ARG A 149 21.38 -18.05 -35.91
CA ARG A 149 22.71 -18.51 -36.32
C ARG A 149 23.83 -17.81 -35.53
N LEU A 150 23.68 -16.52 -35.23
CA LEU A 150 24.63 -15.80 -34.39
C LEU A 150 24.64 -16.36 -32.97
N ALA A 151 23.46 -16.61 -32.39
CA ALA A 151 23.31 -17.18 -31.06
C ALA A 151 23.99 -18.55 -30.99
N GLY A 152 23.71 -19.41 -31.97
CA GLY A 152 24.31 -20.74 -32.09
C GLY A 152 25.84 -20.70 -32.12
N ARG A 153 26.43 -19.89 -33.00
CA ARG A 153 27.89 -19.74 -33.08
C ARG A 153 28.52 -19.24 -31.76
N LEU A 154 27.85 -18.32 -31.07
CA LEU A 154 28.35 -17.79 -29.79
C LEU A 154 28.28 -18.85 -28.68
N VAL A 155 27.18 -19.62 -28.64
CA VAL A 155 27.02 -20.74 -27.71
C VAL A 155 28.04 -21.85 -27.99
N GLU A 156 28.25 -22.24 -29.24
CA GLU A 156 29.26 -23.24 -29.62
C GLU A 156 30.68 -22.78 -29.25
N ARG A 157 30.97 -21.48 -29.43
CA ARG A 157 32.28 -20.91 -29.10
C ARG A 157 32.52 -20.90 -27.60
N PHE A 158 31.66 -20.26 -26.82
CA PHE A 158 31.91 -19.99 -25.40
C PHE A 158 31.23 -20.97 -24.44
N GLY A 159 30.14 -21.60 -24.86
CA GLY A 159 29.24 -22.33 -23.97
C GLY A 159 28.33 -21.40 -23.17
N TYR A 160 27.06 -21.78 -23.00
CA TYR A 160 26.08 -21.07 -22.20
C TYR A 160 26.28 -21.37 -20.71
N ILE A 161 26.44 -20.32 -19.90
CA ILE A 161 26.86 -20.48 -18.50
C ILE A 161 25.72 -20.93 -17.57
N ALA A 162 24.49 -20.49 -17.84
CA ALA A 162 23.33 -20.80 -17.00
C ALA A 162 22.72 -22.16 -17.36
N SER A 163 21.81 -22.66 -16.51
CA SER A 163 21.26 -24.01 -16.65
C SER A 163 20.51 -24.26 -17.97
N GLY A 164 20.04 -23.23 -18.68
CA GLY A 164 19.31 -23.38 -19.94
C GLY A 164 18.21 -22.33 -20.08
N ARG A 165 17.83 -22.00 -21.32
CA ARG A 165 16.79 -21.02 -21.66
C ARG A 165 16.16 -21.28 -23.01
N THR A 166 14.93 -20.81 -23.19
CA THR A 166 14.33 -20.65 -24.51
C THR A 166 14.31 -19.18 -24.88
N TYR A 167 15.09 -18.79 -25.87
CA TYR A 167 15.05 -17.46 -26.46
C TYR A 167 14.00 -17.42 -27.56
N VAL A 168 13.07 -16.48 -27.49
CA VAL A 168 12.21 -16.13 -28.61
C VAL A 168 12.98 -15.15 -29.50
N ILE A 169 13.16 -15.47 -30.77
CA ILE A 169 13.83 -14.60 -31.75
C ILE A 169 12.91 -14.46 -32.96
N ALA A 170 12.43 -13.26 -33.25
CA ALA A 170 11.53 -13.03 -34.38
C ALA A 170 11.83 -11.73 -35.11
N ASP A 171 11.36 -11.62 -36.34
CA ASP A 171 11.41 -10.43 -37.19
C ASP A 171 10.09 -10.30 -37.97
N PRO A 172 9.91 -9.32 -38.87
CA PRO A 172 8.68 -9.18 -39.64
C PRO A 172 8.33 -10.34 -40.60
N ASP A 173 9.19 -11.34 -40.78
CA ASP A 173 9.00 -12.45 -41.72
C ASP A 173 8.83 -13.81 -41.02
N GLU A 174 9.52 -14.05 -39.89
CA GLU A 174 9.49 -15.32 -39.16
C GLU A 174 9.80 -15.21 -37.66
N GLY A 175 9.33 -16.20 -36.89
CA GLY A 175 9.59 -16.34 -35.45
C GLY A 175 10.21 -17.70 -35.11
N TRP A 176 11.15 -17.71 -34.17
CA TRP A 176 11.92 -18.87 -33.76
C TRP A 176 11.96 -19.04 -32.25
N LEU A 177 11.91 -20.29 -31.78
CA LEU A 177 12.29 -20.65 -30.41
C LEU A 177 13.70 -21.24 -30.45
N PHE A 178 14.68 -20.58 -29.83
CA PHE A 178 16.06 -21.03 -29.68
C PHE A 178 16.27 -21.57 -28.27
N CYS A 179 16.28 -22.89 -28.13
CA CYS A 179 16.53 -23.59 -26.88
C CYS A 179 18.04 -23.81 -26.70
N VAL A 180 18.62 -23.15 -25.71
CA VAL A 180 20.02 -23.35 -25.32
C VAL A 180 20.09 -24.17 -24.04
N VAL A 181 21.01 -25.12 -24.00
CA VAL A 181 21.31 -25.93 -22.82
C VAL A 181 22.61 -25.46 -22.18
N GLN A 182 22.88 -25.81 -20.93
CA GLN A 182 24.15 -25.42 -20.30
C GLN A 182 25.35 -25.99 -21.09
N GLY A 183 26.33 -25.16 -21.43
CA GLY A 183 27.45 -25.53 -22.29
C GLY A 183 27.18 -25.25 -23.78
N LYS A 184 27.73 -26.07 -24.69
CA LYS A 184 27.91 -25.69 -26.10
C LYS A 184 26.78 -26.07 -27.07
N ARG A 185 25.72 -26.71 -26.57
CA ARG A 185 24.65 -27.25 -27.43
C ARG A 185 23.42 -26.36 -27.42
N TRP A 186 22.70 -26.42 -28.54
CA TRP A 186 21.46 -25.67 -28.73
C TRP A 186 20.63 -26.31 -29.85
N LEU A 187 19.34 -26.02 -29.86
CA LEU A 187 18.41 -26.35 -30.93
C LEU A 187 17.38 -25.24 -31.08
N ALA A 188 17.04 -24.89 -32.31
CA ALA A 188 16.04 -23.90 -32.64
C ALA A 188 15.01 -24.44 -33.63
N LYS A 189 13.74 -24.09 -33.42
CA LYS A 189 12.64 -24.43 -34.32
C LYS A 189 11.82 -23.19 -34.68
N ARG A 190 11.48 -23.07 -35.95
CA ARG A 190 10.64 -22.02 -36.51
C ARG A 190 9.17 -22.28 -36.18
N VAL A 191 8.43 -21.24 -35.79
CA VAL A 191 6.97 -21.28 -35.69
C VAL A 191 6.41 -21.07 -37.10
N ALA A 192 5.51 -21.96 -37.53
CA ALA A 192 4.94 -21.88 -38.88
C ALA A 192 4.15 -20.58 -39.07
N ASP A 193 4.02 -20.14 -40.33
CA ASP A 193 3.40 -18.85 -40.61
C ASP A 193 1.94 -18.77 -40.13
N ASP A 194 1.21 -19.88 -40.15
CA ASP A 194 -0.20 -19.99 -39.75
C ASP A 194 -0.41 -20.59 -38.36
N GLU A 195 0.65 -20.66 -37.54
CA GLU A 195 0.59 -21.20 -36.19
C GLU A 195 0.96 -20.18 -35.11
N VAL A 196 0.64 -20.53 -33.86
CA VAL A 196 1.04 -19.81 -32.64
C VAL A 196 1.70 -20.77 -31.66
N ALA A 197 2.79 -20.34 -31.03
CA ALA A 197 3.49 -21.05 -29.98
C ALA A 197 3.33 -20.34 -28.64
N MET A 198 3.10 -21.12 -27.58
CA MET A 198 3.01 -20.69 -26.18
C MET A 198 4.22 -21.22 -25.44
N VAL A 199 5.00 -20.36 -24.80
CA VAL A 199 6.29 -20.71 -24.19
C VAL A 199 6.21 -20.44 -22.69
N ALA A 200 6.42 -21.49 -21.91
CA ALA A 200 6.55 -21.43 -20.45
C ALA A 200 8.01 -21.74 -20.06
N ASN A 201 8.28 -21.86 -18.75
CA ASN A 201 9.62 -22.13 -18.20
C ASN A 201 10.08 -23.59 -18.33
N THR A 202 9.76 -24.23 -19.46
CA THR A 202 10.21 -25.56 -19.84
C THR A 202 10.41 -25.61 -21.35
N TYR A 203 11.25 -26.52 -21.85
CA TYR A 203 11.44 -26.65 -23.29
C TYR A 203 10.17 -27.14 -23.97
N THR A 204 9.72 -26.40 -24.99
CA THR A 204 8.50 -26.68 -25.75
C THR A 204 8.76 -27.40 -27.07
N ILE A 205 10.01 -27.47 -27.52
CA ILE A 205 10.39 -28.20 -28.74
C ILE A 205 10.42 -29.70 -28.42
N ARG A 206 9.44 -30.44 -28.98
CA ARG A 206 9.28 -31.89 -28.85
C ARG A 206 10.08 -32.61 -29.94
N GLN A 207 9.44 -33.53 -30.66
CA GLN A 207 10.03 -34.22 -31.82
C GLN A 207 10.41 -33.23 -32.94
N VAL A 208 11.58 -33.47 -33.54
CA VAL A 208 12.15 -32.64 -34.61
C VAL A 208 12.74 -33.49 -35.72
N ASP A 209 12.62 -33.00 -36.95
CA ASP A 209 13.37 -33.49 -38.10
C ASP A 209 14.58 -32.59 -38.32
N LEU A 210 15.77 -33.09 -37.99
CA LEU A 210 17.02 -32.33 -38.14
C LEU A 210 17.44 -32.15 -39.61
N SER A 211 16.78 -32.83 -40.56
CA SER A 211 17.02 -32.62 -41.99
C SER A 211 16.24 -31.43 -42.57
N ASP A 212 15.23 -30.92 -41.86
CA ASP A 212 14.49 -29.72 -42.22
C ASP A 212 15.26 -28.46 -41.80
N GLU A 213 16.36 -28.16 -42.50
CA GLU A 213 17.21 -26.98 -42.21
C GLU A 213 16.49 -25.64 -42.43
N ASP A 214 15.33 -25.65 -43.09
CA ASP A 214 14.49 -24.47 -43.29
C ASP A 214 13.74 -24.10 -41.99
N ASN A 215 13.31 -25.08 -41.21
CA ASN A 215 12.55 -24.87 -39.97
C ASN A 215 13.25 -25.32 -38.69
N VAL A 216 14.37 -26.05 -38.77
CA VAL A 216 15.12 -26.57 -37.64
C VAL A 216 16.61 -26.26 -37.82
N LEU A 217 17.23 -25.67 -36.80
CA LEU A 217 18.67 -25.40 -36.75
C LEU A 217 19.21 -25.90 -35.41
N ALA A 218 20.33 -26.62 -35.39
CA ALA A 218 20.86 -27.17 -34.14
C ALA A 218 22.38 -27.32 -34.18
N SER A 219 22.98 -27.55 -33.02
CA SER A 219 24.37 -28.02 -32.93
C SER A 219 24.52 -29.37 -33.66
N ALA A 220 25.58 -29.52 -34.44
CA ALA A 220 25.81 -30.72 -35.25
C ALA A 220 25.90 -32.01 -34.41
N ASP A 221 26.35 -31.90 -33.16
CA ASP A 221 26.52 -33.02 -32.23
C ASP A 221 25.35 -33.18 -31.23
N ILE A 222 24.22 -32.49 -31.41
CA ILE A 222 23.10 -32.50 -30.45
C ILE A 222 22.55 -33.90 -30.17
N VAL A 223 22.52 -34.81 -31.15
CA VAL A 223 22.04 -36.17 -30.96
C VAL A 223 23.14 -37.06 -30.39
N THR A 224 24.36 -36.97 -30.93
CA THR A 224 25.50 -37.79 -30.48
C THR A 224 25.87 -37.49 -29.04
N TYR A 225 25.83 -36.21 -28.63
CA TYR A 225 26.05 -35.80 -27.25
C TYR A 225 25.01 -36.44 -26.32
N ALA A 226 23.71 -36.40 -26.66
CA ALA A 226 22.67 -37.05 -25.85
C ALA A 226 22.88 -38.58 -25.71
N ILE A 227 23.33 -39.24 -26.77
CA ILE A 227 23.65 -40.68 -26.75
C ILE A 227 24.84 -40.96 -25.82
N GLU A 228 25.93 -40.19 -25.93
CA GLU A 228 27.12 -40.34 -25.09
C GLU A 228 26.82 -40.09 -23.61
N ARG A 229 25.87 -39.20 -23.33
CA ARG A 229 25.38 -38.91 -21.98
C ARG A 229 24.40 -39.96 -21.45
N GLY A 230 23.96 -40.90 -22.28
CA GLY A 230 22.96 -41.92 -21.94
C GLY A 230 21.56 -41.35 -21.73
N TRP A 231 21.26 -40.21 -22.36
CA TRP A 231 19.96 -39.53 -22.25
C TRP A 231 19.00 -39.91 -23.38
N TYR A 232 19.52 -40.46 -24.46
CA TYR A 232 18.76 -40.85 -25.64
C TYR A 232 19.35 -42.12 -26.27
N GLU A 233 18.49 -43.09 -26.56
CA GLU A 233 18.82 -44.33 -27.25
C GLU A 233 17.85 -44.52 -28.44
N PRO A 234 18.28 -44.24 -29.69
CA PRO A 234 17.38 -44.22 -30.86
C PRO A 234 16.54 -45.49 -31.06
N GLY A 235 17.11 -46.66 -30.75
CA GLY A 235 16.40 -47.94 -30.90
C GLY A 235 15.32 -48.19 -29.85
N LYS A 236 15.34 -47.45 -28.73
CA LYS A 236 14.43 -47.61 -27.59
C LYS A 236 13.46 -46.44 -27.46
N ASP A 237 13.94 -45.23 -27.66
CA ASP A 237 13.20 -43.99 -27.36
C ASP A 237 12.44 -43.43 -28.57
N GLY A 238 12.67 -43.98 -29.78
CA GLY A 238 11.99 -43.55 -31.00
C GLY A 238 12.63 -42.29 -31.63
N PRO A 239 11.85 -41.45 -32.35
CA PRO A 239 12.34 -40.19 -32.92
C PRO A 239 12.90 -39.24 -31.85
N PHE A 240 13.90 -38.44 -32.23
CA PHE A 240 14.57 -37.52 -31.31
C PHE A 240 13.62 -36.39 -30.86
N ASP A 241 13.34 -36.34 -29.55
CA ASP A 241 12.52 -35.32 -28.89
C ASP A 241 13.40 -34.45 -27.98
N PHE A 242 13.54 -33.17 -28.32
CA PHE A 242 14.50 -32.30 -27.65
C PHE A 242 14.15 -32.09 -26.17
N ALA A 243 12.90 -31.74 -25.86
CA ALA A 243 12.47 -31.51 -24.49
C ALA A 243 12.56 -32.78 -23.63
N ALA A 244 12.20 -33.95 -24.16
CA ALA A 244 12.31 -35.21 -23.42
C ALA A 244 13.77 -35.56 -23.07
N VAL A 245 14.71 -35.20 -23.95
CA VAL A 245 16.13 -35.54 -23.80
C VAL A 245 16.87 -34.52 -22.91
N TYR A 246 16.62 -33.22 -23.12
CA TYR A 246 17.43 -32.13 -22.56
C TYR A 246 16.78 -31.33 -21.44
N ALA A 247 15.46 -31.39 -21.24
CA ALA A 247 14.84 -30.64 -20.15
C ALA A 247 15.26 -31.19 -18.78
N ASN A 248 15.46 -30.30 -17.82
CA ASN A 248 15.59 -30.71 -16.43
C ASN A 248 14.34 -31.49 -16.01
N PRO A 249 14.46 -32.72 -15.47
CA PRO A 249 13.30 -33.54 -15.13
C PRO A 249 12.32 -32.86 -14.17
N ALA A 250 12.81 -32.10 -13.19
CA ALA A 250 11.96 -31.40 -12.23
C ALA A 250 11.18 -30.25 -12.89
N SER A 251 11.78 -29.54 -13.86
CA SER A 251 11.10 -28.49 -14.60
C SER A 251 10.09 -29.06 -15.60
N ALA A 252 10.46 -30.13 -16.30
CA ALA A 252 9.64 -30.78 -17.31
C ALA A 252 8.37 -31.42 -16.72
N SER A 253 8.45 -31.93 -15.49
CA SER A 253 7.31 -32.52 -14.78
C SER A 253 6.61 -31.54 -13.82
N HIS A 254 6.92 -30.23 -13.88
CA HIS A 254 6.30 -29.25 -12.99
C HIS A 254 4.89 -28.89 -13.50
N PRO A 255 3.82 -29.10 -12.70
CA PRO A 255 2.44 -28.83 -13.12
C PRO A 255 2.22 -27.38 -13.56
N ASP A 256 2.81 -26.40 -12.90
CA ASP A 256 2.65 -24.98 -13.27
C ASP A 256 3.30 -24.63 -14.62
N ASN A 257 4.38 -25.30 -15.04
CA ASN A 257 5.02 -25.00 -16.31
C ASN A 257 4.16 -25.50 -17.48
N ALA A 258 3.79 -26.78 -17.43
CA ALA A 258 2.87 -27.38 -18.39
C ALA A 258 1.49 -26.71 -18.33
N GLY A 259 1.05 -26.36 -17.13
CA GLY A 259 -0.23 -25.72 -16.88
C GLY A 259 -0.33 -24.33 -17.49
N ARG A 260 0.73 -23.52 -17.43
CA ARG A 260 0.78 -22.21 -18.12
C ARG A 260 0.77 -22.37 -19.64
N GLN A 261 1.58 -23.26 -20.19
CA GLN A 261 1.57 -23.54 -21.62
C GLN A 261 0.17 -23.99 -22.08
N TRP A 262 -0.45 -24.93 -21.36
CA TRP A 262 -1.81 -25.40 -21.63
C TRP A 262 -2.86 -24.29 -21.48
N SER A 263 -2.73 -23.45 -20.46
CA SER A 263 -3.61 -22.30 -20.21
C SER A 263 -3.52 -21.26 -21.32
N GLY A 264 -2.35 -21.01 -21.90
CA GLY A 264 -2.24 -20.19 -23.11
C GLY A 264 -2.84 -20.86 -24.34
N LEU A 265 -2.53 -22.14 -24.57
CA LEU A 265 -2.98 -22.85 -25.76
C LEU A 265 -4.50 -22.94 -25.88
N ARG A 266 -5.24 -23.14 -24.77
CA ARG A 266 -6.72 -23.20 -24.80
C ARG A 266 -7.41 -21.91 -25.27
N TYR A 267 -6.73 -20.76 -25.18
CA TYR A 267 -7.27 -19.50 -25.68
C TYR A 267 -7.30 -19.45 -27.20
N VAL A 268 -6.39 -20.17 -27.85
CA VAL A 268 -6.13 -20.01 -29.28
C VAL A 268 -6.45 -21.27 -30.06
N ALA A 269 -6.26 -22.46 -29.48
CA ALA A 269 -6.36 -23.73 -30.16
C ALA A 269 -7.74 -23.91 -30.82
N ARG A 270 -7.73 -24.38 -32.07
CA ARG A 270 -8.92 -24.75 -32.83
C ARG A 270 -9.62 -25.97 -32.24
N ASP A 271 -8.82 -26.97 -31.88
CA ASP A 271 -9.28 -28.24 -31.31
C ASP A 271 -8.96 -28.26 -29.80
N PRO A 272 -9.79 -28.92 -28.97
CA PRO A 272 -9.49 -29.09 -27.55
C PRO A 272 -8.13 -29.76 -27.34
N ILE A 273 -7.33 -29.22 -26.41
CA ILE A 273 -6.05 -29.80 -26.00
C ILE A 273 -6.22 -30.35 -24.60
N GLU A 274 -5.90 -31.62 -24.40
CA GLU A 274 -5.90 -32.24 -23.08
C GLU A 274 -4.75 -31.69 -22.21
N PRO A 275 -4.98 -31.46 -20.91
CA PRO A 275 -3.91 -31.05 -20.00
C PRO A 275 -2.89 -32.19 -19.84
N GLY A 276 -1.61 -31.83 -19.77
CA GLY A 276 -0.55 -32.80 -19.54
C GLY A 276 0.83 -32.24 -19.86
N PHE A 277 1.85 -33.08 -19.76
CA PHE A 277 3.25 -32.71 -20.02
C PHE A 277 3.66 -32.83 -21.51
N ASP A 278 2.81 -33.47 -22.33
CA ASP A 278 3.07 -33.68 -23.76
C ASP A 278 2.24 -32.73 -24.63
N LEU A 279 2.50 -31.43 -24.46
CA LEU A 279 1.80 -30.36 -25.19
C LEU A 279 2.46 -30.10 -26.55
N PRO A 280 1.70 -29.70 -27.57
CA PRO A 280 2.25 -29.37 -28.88
C PRO A 280 3.16 -28.15 -28.81
N PHE A 281 4.19 -28.13 -29.68
CA PHE A 281 5.10 -26.99 -29.86
C PHE A 281 4.36 -25.72 -30.27
N SER A 282 3.39 -25.85 -31.19
CA SER A 282 2.57 -24.79 -31.75
C SER A 282 1.24 -25.36 -32.23
N VAL A 283 0.24 -24.48 -32.45
CA VAL A 283 -1.08 -24.84 -32.96
C VAL A 283 -1.58 -23.83 -33.97
N VAL A 284 -2.45 -24.27 -34.89
CA VAL A 284 -3.23 -23.36 -35.74
C VAL A 284 -4.34 -22.72 -34.88
N PRO A 285 -4.40 -21.38 -34.78
CA PRO A 285 -5.41 -20.74 -33.95
C PRO A 285 -6.80 -20.82 -34.59
N ARG A 286 -7.84 -20.85 -33.76
CA ARG A 286 -9.26 -20.92 -34.15
C ARG A 286 -9.76 -19.73 -34.96
N HIS A 287 -9.08 -18.59 -34.82
CA HIS A 287 -9.23 -17.38 -35.62
C HIS A 287 -7.89 -16.66 -35.68
N LYS A 288 -7.75 -15.72 -36.63
CA LYS A 288 -6.54 -14.89 -36.72
C LYS A 288 -6.41 -13.96 -35.52
N LEU A 289 -5.25 -13.91 -34.89
CA LEU A 289 -5.00 -13.20 -33.64
C LEU A 289 -4.54 -11.76 -33.89
N SER A 290 -5.19 -10.80 -33.25
CA SER A 290 -4.76 -9.41 -33.20
C SER A 290 -3.81 -9.16 -32.03
N ALA A 291 -3.13 -8.00 -32.02
CA ALA A 291 -2.33 -7.59 -30.86
C ALA A 291 -3.18 -7.49 -29.57
N ALA A 292 -4.46 -7.09 -29.69
CA ALA A 292 -5.38 -7.03 -28.56
C ALA A 292 -5.73 -8.42 -28.00
N ASP A 293 -5.91 -9.41 -28.87
CA ASP A 293 -6.14 -10.80 -28.42
C ASP A 293 -4.94 -11.32 -27.61
N ILE A 294 -3.72 -10.99 -28.04
CA ILE A 294 -2.49 -11.35 -27.33
C ILE A 294 -2.37 -10.62 -25.98
N MET A 295 -2.71 -9.33 -25.93
CA MET A 295 -2.75 -8.57 -24.67
C MET A 295 -3.71 -9.18 -23.66
N GLU A 296 -4.89 -9.64 -24.10
CA GLU A 296 -5.85 -10.31 -23.22
C GLU A 296 -5.35 -11.68 -22.73
N ILE A 297 -4.67 -12.46 -23.58
CA ILE A 297 -4.05 -13.72 -23.12
C ILE A 297 -3.03 -13.44 -22.01
N LEU A 298 -2.20 -12.41 -22.17
CA LEU A 298 -1.21 -12.03 -21.16
C LEU A 298 -1.80 -11.42 -19.89
N ARG A 299 -3.09 -11.04 -19.88
CA ARG A 299 -3.82 -10.58 -18.68
C ARG A 299 -4.39 -11.71 -17.82
N HIS A 300 -4.45 -12.94 -18.34
CA HIS A 300 -5.12 -14.07 -17.68
C HIS A 300 -4.54 -14.37 -16.30
N ASP A 301 -5.42 -14.35 -15.28
CA ASP A 301 -5.05 -14.54 -13.88
C ASP A 301 -5.83 -15.68 -13.19
N GLU A 302 -5.72 -15.79 -11.86
CA GLU A 302 -6.43 -16.84 -11.14
C GLU A 302 -7.96 -16.66 -11.07
N ALA A 303 -8.48 -15.43 -11.19
CA ALA A 303 -9.91 -15.15 -11.20
C ALA A 303 -10.54 -15.47 -12.57
N ASP A 304 -9.73 -15.48 -13.63
CA ASP A 304 -10.11 -15.92 -14.98
C ASP A 304 -10.00 -17.46 -15.16
N LYS A 305 -9.69 -18.23 -14.11
CA LYS A 305 -9.73 -19.72 -14.14
C LYS A 305 -11.14 -20.17 -14.55
N PRO A 306 -11.31 -21.01 -15.59
CA PRO A 306 -12.63 -21.41 -16.04
C PRO A 306 -13.38 -22.20 -14.96
N GLU A 307 -14.70 -22.02 -14.93
CA GLU A 307 -15.65 -22.87 -14.20
C GLU A 307 -15.39 -24.38 -14.42
N PRO A 308 -15.79 -25.25 -13.47
CA PRO A 308 -15.40 -26.66 -13.38
C PRO A 308 -16.04 -27.51 -14.48
N SER A 309 -15.62 -27.31 -15.73
CA SER A 309 -15.96 -28.14 -16.88
C SER A 309 -14.87 -29.16 -17.20
N THR A 310 -13.69 -29.00 -16.59
CA THR A 310 -12.68 -30.06 -16.48
C THR A 310 -12.54 -30.40 -14.99
N PRO A 311 -12.66 -31.68 -14.58
CA PRO A 311 -12.31 -32.08 -13.22
C PRO A 311 -10.93 -31.52 -12.88
N ASP A 312 -10.78 -30.96 -11.68
CA ASP A 312 -9.61 -30.30 -11.11
C ASP A 312 -8.29 -30.88 -11.65
N SER A 313 -7.84 -30.40 -12.81
CA SER A 313 -6.85 -31.12 -13.62
C SER A 313 -5.44 -31.03 -13.02
N GLY A 314 -5.25 -30.15 -12.03
CA GLY A 314 -3.95 -29.79 -11.47
C GLY A 314 -3.09 -28.93 -12.40
N PHE A 315 -3.57 -28.57 -13.60
CA PHE A 315 -2.83 -27.81 -14.62
C PHE A 315 -3.40 -26.40 -14.90
N GLY A 316 -4.43 -25.95 -14.18
CA GLY A 316 -4.95 -24.58 -14.32
C GLY A 316 -4.00 -23.56 -13.68
N CYS A 317 -3.31 -22.73 -14.47
CA CYS A 317 -2.32 -21.78 -13.97
C CYS A 317 -2.52 -20.38 -14.56
N ALA A 318 -2.32 -19.35 -13.74
CA ALA A 318 -2.33 -17.96 -14.18
C ALA A 318 -1.13 -17.65 -15.09
N LEU A 319 -1.34 -16.76 -16.06
CA LEU A 319 -0.27 -16.26 -16.94
C LEU A 319 0.26 -14.90 -16.47
N CYS A 320 -0.56 -14.17 -15.72
CA CYS A 320 -0.23 -12.92 -15.05
C CYS A 320 -0.36 -13.09 -13.54
N SER A 321 0.61 -12.56 -12.80
CA SER A 321 0.57 -12.58 -11.33
C SER A 321 1.24 -11.33 -10.76
N GLY A 322 1.23 -11.17 -9.43
CA GLY A 322 1.98 -10.11 -8.76
C GLY A 322 3.51 -10.17 -9.01
N ALA A 323 4.02 -11.28 -9.57
CA ALA A 323 5.40 -11.37 -10.04
C ALA A 323 5.62 -10.68 -11.39
N THR A 324 4.60 -10.45 -12.20
CA THR A 324 4.73 -9.77 -13.50
C THR A 324 5.12 -8.30 -13.31
N GLN A 325 6.35 -7.94 -13.69
CA GLN A 325 6.88 -6.58 -13.53
C GLN A 325 6.73 -5.76 -14.81
N THR A 326 6.73 -6.39 -15.96
CA THR A 326 6.41 -5.73 -17.22
C THR A 326 5.87 -6.75 -18.21
N SER A 327 5.12 -6.25 -19.18
CA SER A 327 4.63 -7.05 -20.28
C SER A 327 4.76 -6.29 -21.59
N PHE A 328 4.95 -7.00 -22.71
CA PHE A 328 4.97 -6.37 -24.02
C PHE A 328 4.35 -7.21 -25.13
N VAL A 329 3.94 -6.53 -26.19
CA VAL A 329 3.62 -7.13 -27.51
C VAL A 329 4.39 -6.35 -28.60
N ALA A 330 5.32 -7.02 -29.27
CA ALA A 330 5.99 -6.53 -30.46
C ALA A 330 5.20 -6.95 -31.70
N GLN A 331 4.64 -5.97 -32.40
CA GLN A 331 3.89 -6.12 -33.64
C GLN A 331 4.81 -5.77 -34.82
N LEU A 332 5.24 -6.78 -35.56
CA LEU A 332 6.29 -6.69 -36.58
C LEU A 332 5.66 -6.75 -37.98
N ARG A 333 5.25 -5.59 -38.51
CA ARG A 333 4.52 -5.53 -39.79
C ARG A 333 5.43 -5.39 -40.99
N ARG A 334 5.20 -6.26 -41.98
CA ARG A 334 5.84 -6.20 -43.29
C ARG A 334 5.20 -5.13 -44.16
N GLY A 335 6.01 -4.42 -44.96
CA GLY A 335 5.53 -3.47 -45.98
C GLY A 335 5.36 -2.02 -45.53
N LEU A 336 5.73 -1.69 -44.30
CA LEU A 336 5.87 -0.31 -43.80
C LEU A 336 7.34 0.00 -43.52
N PRO A 337 7.77 1.28 -43.55
CA PRO A 337 9.08 1.68 -43.05
C PRO A 337 9.27 1.17 -41.61
N SER A 338 10.45 0.68 -41.24
CA SER A 338 10.68 0.08 -39.92
C SER A 338 10.33 1.01 -38.75
N ASP A 339 10.55 2.31 -38.91
CA ASP A 339 10.15 3.36 -37.96
C ASP A 339 8.65 3.38 -37.63
N ILE A 340 7.82 2.81 -38.51
CA ILE A 340 6.35 2.81 -38.42
C ILE A 340 5.82 1.37 -38.29
N GLY A 341 6.36 0.43 -39.06
CA GLY A 341 5.90 -0.96 -39.12
C GLY A 341 6.18 -1.77 -37.85
N ILE A 342 7.23 -1.41 -37.10
CA ILE A 342 7.58 -2.03 -35.83
C ILE A 342 6.91 -1.23 -34.70
N VAL A 343 5.95 -1.87 -34.03
CA VAL A 343 5.25 -1.28 -32.88
C VAL A 343 5.49 -2.13 -31.64
N TYR A 344 6.05 -1.51 -30.61
CA TYR A 344 6.35 -2.13 -29.33
C TYR A 344 5.33 -1.66 -28.30
N TRP A 345 4.32 -2.48 -28.05
CA TRP A 345 3.29 -2.22 -27.05
C TRP A 345 3.83 -2.57 -25.67
N VAL A 346 3.93 -1.58 -24.78
CA VAL A 346 4.52 -1.74 -23.45
C VAL A 346 3.48 -1.60 -22.37
N CYS A 347 3.49 -2.53 -21.42
CA CYS A 347 2.75 -2.47 -20.18
C CYS A 347 3.75 -2.40 -19.01
N LEU A 348 3.66 -1.33 -18.22
CA LEU A 348 4.45 -1.16 -16.99
C LEU A 348 3.71 -1.79 -15.82
N ALA A 349 4.41 -2.50 -14.94
CA ALA A 349 3.79 -3.40 -13.96
C ALA A 349 2.95 -4.49 -14.66
N GLU A 350 2.10 -5.17 -13.89
CA GLU A 350 1.33 -6.29 -14.42
C GLU A 350 0.16 -5.83 -15.31
N PRO A 351 -0.17 -6.57 -16.38
CA PRO A 351 -1.31 -6.26 -17.23
C PRO A 351 -2.63 -6.06 -16.48
N ARG A 352 -3.00 -6.88 -15.49
CA ARG A 352 -4.33 -6.84 -14.83
C ARG A 352 -4.77 -5.46 -14.36
N THR A 353 -3.84 -4.67 -13.84
CA THR A 353 -4.08 -3.33 -13.28
C THR A 353 -3.41 -2.22 -14.09
N SER A 354 -2.95 -2.53 -15.30
CA SER A 354 -2.19 -1.62 -16.14
C SER A 354 -2.68 -1.62 -17.60
N VAL A 355 -2.02 -0.84 -18.44
CA VAL A 355 -2.41 -0.55 -19.82
C VAL A 355 -1.23 -0.75 -20.76
N TYR A 356 -1.50 -1.28 -21.96
CA TYR A 356 -0.54 -1.36 -23.04
C TYR A 356 -0.50 -0.06 -23.83
N LEU A 357 0.70 0.52 -23.97
CA LEU A 357 0.96 1.75 -24.70
C LEU A 357 1.80 1.46 -25.94
N PRO A 358 1.39 1.88 -27.16
CA PRO A 358 2.14 1.62 -28.37
C PRO A 358 3.34 2.56 -28.48
N PHE A 359 4.53 2.01 -28.73
CA PHE A 359 5.73 2.76 -29.07
C PHE A 359 6.26 2.30 -30.42
N HIS A 360 6.13 3.14 -31.44
CA HIS A 360 6.73 2.88 -32.75
C HIS A 360 8.25 2.96 -32.68
N PHE A 361 8.96 2.17 -33.49
CA PHE A 361 10.42 2.21 -33.48
C PHE A 361 10.98 3.60 -33.83
N GLY A 362 10.27 4.40 -34.63
CA GLY A 362 10.70 5.72 -35.09
C GLY A 362 10.78 6.81 -34.02
N ILE A 363 10.31 6.56 -32.80
CA ILE A 363 10.42 7.54 -31.71
C ILE A 363 11.89 7.89 -31.43
N SER A 364 12.13 9.13 -31.01
CA SER A 364 13.46 9.61 -30.63
C SER A 364 13.94 8.98 -29.32
N ASP A 365 13.06 8.85 -28.34
CA ASP A 365 13.23 8.10 -27.09
C ASP A 365 11.85 7.87 -26.42
N PHE A 366 11.81 7.09 -25.35
CA PHE A 366 10.63 6.95 -24.50
C PHE A 366 10.31 8.25 -23.73
N PRO A 367 9.05 8.49 -23.31
CA PRO A 367 8.67 9.64 -22.50
C PRO A 367 9.47 9.73 -21.19
N SER A 368 9.68 10.96 -20.71
CA SER A 368 10.30 11.23 -19.41
C SER A 368 9.56 10.46 -18.31
N GLY A 369 10.30 9.66 -17.53
CA GLY A 369 9.76 8.80 -16.47
C GLY A 369 9.83 7.31 -16.79
N PHE A 370 9.90 6.88 -18.06
CA PHE A 370 10.24 5.49 -18.39
C PHE A 370 11.69 5.13 -18.03
N ARG A 371 12.48 6.14 -17.63
CA ARG A 371 13.75 6.10 -16.93
C ARG A 371 14.02 7.48 -16.30
N THR A 372 14.73 7.55 -15.18
CA THR A 372 15.13 8.81 -14.51
C THR A 372 16.42 9.41 -15.04
N GLU A 373 17.35 8.59 -15.53
CA GLU A 373 18.59 9.05 -16.14
C GLU A 373 18.32 9.49 -17.59
N CYS A 374 18.41 10.79 -17.88
CA CYS A 374 18.19 11.35 -19.22
C CYS A 374 19.35 11.12 -20.20
N GLU A 375 20.50 10.60 -19.75
CA GLU A 375 21.64 10.34 -20.63
C GLU A 375 21.44 9.04 -21.42
N ARG A 376 21.72 9.05 -22.72
CA ARG A 376 21.67 7.81 -23.53
C ARG A 376 22.64 6.79 -22.92
N PRO A 377 22.26 5.49 -22.83
CA PRO A 377 23.13 4.50 -22.24
C PRO A 377 24.45 4.42 -23.04
N ALA A 378 25.55 4.82 -22.39
CA ALA A 378 26.90 4.59 -22.88
C ALA A 378 27.29 3.11 -22.69
N SER A 379 28.29 2.62 -23.40
CA SER A 379 28.79 1.24 -23.25
C SER A 379 29.03 0.85 -21.77
N GLU A 380 29.53 1.79 -20.96
CA GLU A 380 29.78 1.62 -19.53
C GLU A 380 28.53 1.44 -18.66
N VAL A 381 27.37 1.96 -19.08
CA VAL A 381 26.08 1.79 -18.36
C VAL A 381 25.61 0.34 -18.43
N PHE A 382 25.82 -0.31 -19.58
CA PHE A 382 25.46 -1.71 -19.76
C PHE A 382 26.31 -2.67 -18.91
N ASP A 383 27.53 -2.25 -18.54
CA ASP A 383 28.48 -3.09 -17.77
C ASP A 383 28.45 -2.77 -16.27
N ARG A 384 27.87 -1.63 -15.86
CA ARG A 384 27.66 -1.23 -14.46
C ARG A 384 26.19 -1.38 -14.07
N ARG A 385 25.88 -2.37 -13.24
CA ARG A 385 24.98 -2.29 -12.04
C ARG A 385 24.56 -3.68 -11.56
N VAL A 386 24.92 -4.02 -10.32
CA VAL A 386 24.24 -5.04 -9.48
C VAL A 386 24.05 -4.49 -8.05
N THR A 387 23.98 -3.17 -7.88
CA THR A 387 23.86 -2.55 -6.54
C THR A 387 22.98 -1.30 -6.52
N ALA A 388 22.05 -1.15 -7.47
CA ALA A 388 21.10 -0.04 -7.40
C ALA A 388 20.22 -0.23 -6.15
N PRO A 389 20.18 0.72 -5.20
CA PRO A 389 19.20 0.65 -4.14
C PRO A 389 17.81 0.85 -4.77
N PHE A 390 16.90 -0.10 -4.57
CA PHE A 390 15.50 0.03 -5.00
C PHE A 390 14.78 1.09 -4.15
N VAL A 391 15.07 2.36 -4.42
CA VAL A 391 14.42 3.50 -3.79
C VAL A 391 13.28 3.95 -4.69
N ALA A 392 12.06 3.94 -4.16
CA ALA A 392 10.90 4.41 -4.90
C ALA A 392 11.09 5.89 -5.32
N ASP A 393 11.03 6.16 -6.61
CA ASP A 393 11.08 7.51 -7.18
C ASP A 393 9.74 7.81 -7.90
N PRO A 394 8.93 8.75 -7.40
CA PRO A 394 7.65 9.10 -8.02
C PRO A 394 7.80 9.72 -9.42
N ARG A 395 9.01 10.07 -9.85
CA ARG A 395 9.29 10.53 -11.22
C ARG A 395 9.37 9.39 -12.21
N GLU A 396 9.55 8.15 -11.77
CA GLU A 396 9.57 6.98 -12.65
C GLU A 396 8.16 6.44 -12.85
N ALA A 397 7.84 6.19 -14.11
CA ALA A 397 6.57 5.62 -14.55
C ALA A 397 6.39 4.23 -13.92
N PHE A 398 7.44 3.41 -13.85
CA PHE A 398 7.34 2.08 -13.21
C PHE A 398 6.80 2.16 -11.78
N TRP A 399 7.35 3.04 -10.93
CA TRP A 399 6.86 3.23 -9.56
C TRP A 399 5.44 3.77 -9.52
N THR A 400 5.05 4.63 -10.46
CA THR A 400 3.68 5.14 -10.54
C THR A 400 2.68 4.01 -10.80
N PHE A 401 2.97 3.13 -11.76
CA PHE A 401 2.10 2.02 -12.14
C PHE A 401 2.11 0.88 -11.11
N SER A 402 3.27 0.50 -10.58
CA SER A 402 3.38 -0.53 -9.53
C SER A 402 2.73 -0.11 -8.21
N ASN A 403 2.89 1.14 -7.77
CA ASN A 403 2.20 1.65 -6.58
C ASN A 403 0.68 1.71 -6.79
N PHE A 404 0.23 2.00 -8.01
CA PHE A 404 -1.20 1.98 -8.33
C PHE A 404 -1.76 0.56 -8.31
N ARG A 405 -1.08 -0.43 -8.90
CA ARG A 405 -1.40 -1.87 -8.74
C ARG A 405 -1.60 -2.22 -7.27
N ASP A 406 -0.59 -1.95 -6.44
CA ASP A 406 -0.62 -2.31 -5.02
C ASP A 406 -1.78 -1.63 -4.27
N LYS A 407 -2.12 -0.39 -4.62
CA LYS A 407 -3.30 0.32 -4.06
C LYS A 407 -4.61 -0.30 -4.52
N VAL A 408 -4.72 -0.65 -5.80
CA VAL A 408 -5.93 -1.22 -6.39
C VAL A 408 -6.19 -2.61 -5.84
N ASP A 409 -5.17 -3.47 -5.80
CA ASP A 409 -5.26 -4.83 -5.27
C ASP A 409 -5.69 -4.84 -3.80
N ARG A 410 -5.14 -3.95 -2.96
CA ARG A 410 -5.55 -3.81 -1.55
C ARG A 410 -7.01 -3.38 -1.38
N GLN A 411 -7.58 -2.68 -2.36
CA GLN A 411 -8.97 -2.25 -2.32
C GLN A 411 -9.94 -3.30 -2.90
N GLY A 412 -9.42 -4.37 -3.51
CA GLY A 412 -10.16 -5.56 -3.89
C GLY A 412 -10.70 -5.59 -5.33
N PRO A 413 -11.36 -6.70 -5.72
CA PRO A 413 -11.64 -7.05 -7.12
C PRO A 413 -12.47 -6.03 -7.90
N ALA A 414 -13.38 -5.31 -7.24
CA ALA A 414 -14.19 -4.28 -7.89
C ALA A 414 -13.35 -3.14 -8.47
N LEU A 415 -12.29 -2.72 -7.74
CA LEU A 415 -11.42 -1.66 -8.22
C LEU A 415 -10.46 -2.16 -9.30
N VAL A 416 -10.04 -3.43 -9.23
CA VAL A 416 -9.32 -4.11 -10.31
C VAL A 416 -10.16 -4.12 -11.59
N ALA A 417 -11.46 -4.45 -11.50
CA ALA A 417 -12.38 -4.42 -12.64
C ALA A 417 -12.59 -3.00 -13.20
N ALA A 418 -12.69 -1.98 -12.34
CA ALA A 418 -12.77 -0.59 -12.76
C ALA A 418 -11.49 -0.12 -13.49
N THR A 419 -10.32 -0.51 -12.96
CA THR A 419 -9.03 -0.31 -13.62
C THR A 419 -8.98 -0.98 -14.99
N ARG A 420 -9.41 -2.25 -15.10
CA ARG A 420 -9.48 -2.99 -16.36
C ARG A 420 -10.36 -2.27 -17.38
N THR A 421 -11.51 -1.76 -16.95
CA THR A 421 -12.42 -0.98 -17.80
C THR A 421 -11.75 0.27 -18.38
N GLU A 422 -11.00 1.01 -17.56
CA GLU A 422 -10.29 2.20 -18.05
C GLU A 422 -9.09 1.86 -18.95
N ALA A 423 -8.33 0.81 -18.64
CA ALA A 423 -7.26 0.33 -19.50
C ALA A 423 -7.78 -0.04 -20.90
N LEU A 424 -8.86 -0.83 -20.96
CA LEU A 424 -9.50 -1.24 -22.21
C LEU A 424 -10.02 -0.04 -23.03
N ARG A 425 -10.52 1.01 -22.38
CA ARG A 425 -10.94 2.23 -23.08
C ARG A 425 -9.76 2.92 -23.77
N ILE A 426 -8.61 2.99 -23.11
CA ILE A 426 -7.40 3.62 -23.64
C ILE A 426 -6.81 2.76 -24.77
N GLU A 427 -6.72 1.45 -24.57
CA GLU A 427 -6.22 0.50 -25.57
C GLU A 427 -7.09 0.48 -26.83
N SER A 428 -8.41 0.42 -26.67
CA SER A 428 -9.36 0.47 -27.78
C SER A 428 -9.19 1.76 -28.59
N ARG A 429 -8.96 2.90 -27.92
CA ARG A 429 -8.65 4.17 -28.58
C ARG A 429 -7.31 4.12 -29.30
N ALA A 430 -6.27 3.55 -28.69
CA ALA A 430 -4.96 3.40 -29.29
C ALA A 430 -5.04 2.57 -30.59
N MET A 431 -5.72 1.43 -30.54
CA MET A 431 -5.95 0.54 -31.68
C MET A 431 -6.73 1.24 -32.80
N ALA A 432 -7.80 1.96 -32.47
CA ALA A 432 -8.59 2.71 -33.45
C ALA A 432 -7.79 3.84 -34.13
N MET A 433 -6.88 4.49 -33.38
CA MET A 433 -6.05 5.60 -33.88
C MET A 433 -4.76 5.16 -34.57
N GLN A 434 -4.34 3.90 -34.40
CA GLN A 434 -3.07 3.38 -34.92
C GLN A 434 -2.92 3.66 -36.42
N LYS A 435 -3.84 3.13 -37.24
CA LYS A 435 -3.76 3.30 -38.71
C LYS A 435 -3.84 4.77 -39.16
N PRO A 436 -4.80 5.60 -38.68
CA PRO A 436 -4.83 7.02 -39.02
C PRO A 436 -3.53 7.77 -38.71
N VAL A 437 -2.94 7.55 -37.53
CA VAL A 437 -1.69 8.20 -37.12
C VAL A 437 -0.53 7.74 -38.00
N GLU A 438 -0.46 6.45 -38.28
CA GLU A 438 0.59 5.87 -39.11
C GLU A 438 0.52 6.32 -40.58
N GLU A 439 -0.68 6.55 -41.12
CA GLU A 439 -0.83 7.11 -42.47
C GLU A 439 -0.28 8.54 -42.56
N VAL A 440 -0.47 9.35 -41.52
CA VAL A 440 0.13 10.70 -41.44
C VAL A 440 1.65 10.57 -41.27
N ALA A 441 2.11 9.72 -40.36
CA ALA A 441 3.54 9.48 -40.13
C ALA A 441 4.24 8.98 -41.39
N ARG A 442 3.60 8.11 -42.18
CA ARG A 442 4.14 7.59 -43.44
C ARG A 442 4.32 8.69 -44.48
N ARG A 443 3.35 9.60 -44.61
CA ARG A 443 3.47 10.77 -45.51
C ARG A 443 4.59 11.71 -45.05
N LEU A 444 4.71 11.95 -43.75
CA LEU A 444 5.79 12.77 -43.20
C LEU A 444 7.15 12.11 -43.38
N HIS A 445 7.24 10.80 -43.20
CA HIS A 445 8.49 10.03 -43.31
C HIS A 445 9.17 10.18 -44.67
N GLU A 446 8.39 10.38 -45.74
CA GLU A 446 8.90 10.61 -47.10
C GLU A 446 9.70 11.92 -47.23
N THR A 447 9.41 12.93 -46.39
CA THR A 447 10.03 14.27 -46.46
C THR A 447 10.84 14.65 -45.22
N ASP A 448 10.41 14.21 -44.04
CA ASP A 448 10.97 14.53 -42.74
C ASP A 448 10.75 13.35 -41.77
N ARG A 449 11.77 12.49 -41.70
CA ARG A 449 11.80 11.32 -40.82
C ARG A 449 11.74 11.70 -39.34
N ILE A 450 12.30 12.86 -38.95
CA ILE A 450 12.33 13.31 -37.55
C ILE A 450 10.92 13.73 -37.13
N ALA A 451 10.25 14.55 -37.95
CA ALA A 451 8.87 14.96 -37.68
C ALA A 451 7.90 13.77 -37.61
N ALA A 452 8.10 12.74 -38.45
CA ALA A 452 7.33 11.50 -38.36
C ALA A 452 7.54 10.79 -37.01
N GLY A 453 8.79 10.70 -36.54
CA GLY A 453 9.11 10.14 -35.21
C GLY A 453 8.52 10.94 -34.05
N GLU A 454 8.55 12.27 -34.12
CA GLU A 454 7.95 13.16 -33.11
C GLU A 454 6.42 13.03 -33.05
N LEU A 455 5.75 12.89 -34.20
CA LEU A 455 4.32 12.62 -34.25
C LEU A 455 3.96 11.33 -33.49
N LEU A 456 4.70 10.25 -33.76
CA LEU A 456 4.49 8.94 -33.13
C LEU A 456 4.81 8.98 -31.62
N ALA A 457 5.87 9.70 -31.23
CA ALA A 457 6.21 9.90 -29.82
C ALA A 457 5.10 10.69 -29.08
N ASN A 458 4.56 11.74 -29.70
CA ASN A 458 3.46 12.52 -29.13
C ASN A 458 2.16 11.73 -29.02
N PHE A 459 1.87 10.85 -29.98
CA PHE A 459 0.73 9.93 -29.90
C PHE A 459 0.85 9.01 -28.67
N SER A 460 2.02 8.37 -28.51
CA SER A 460 2.32 7.49 -27.37
C SER A 460 2.23 8.24 -26.04
N LYS A 461 2.79 9.46 -25.99
CA LYS A 461 2.74 10.34 -24.81
C LYS A 461 1.32 10.75 -24.43
N GLY A 462 0.45 11.05 -25.41
CA GLY A 462 -0.95 11.39 -25.14
C GLY A 462 -1.73 10.23 -24.51
N LEU A 463 -1.45 8.99 -24.94
CA LEU A 463 -2.03 7.79 -24.33
C LEU A 463 -1.48 7.55 -22.92
N TYR A 464 -0.18 7.75 -22.71
CA TYR A 464 0.43 7.70 -21.37
C TYR A 464 -0.22 8.68 -20.39
N LEU A 465 -0.43 9.94 -20.79
CA LEU A 465 -1.13 10.93 -19.96
C LEU A 465 -2.58 10.51 -19.69
N SER A 466 -3.27 9.95 -20.70
CA SER A 466 -4.64 9.43 -20.53
C SER A 466 -4.69 8.26 -19.52
N ALA A 467 -3.62 7.47 -19.43
CA ALA A 467 -3.50 6.40 -18.43
C ALA A 467 -3.39 6.96 -17.01
N LEU A 468 -2.54 7.96 -16.80
CA LEU A 468 -2.40 8.63 -15.51
C LEU A 468 -3.73 9.26 -15.04
N GLU A 469 -4.46 9.91 -15.96
CA GLU A 469 -5.81 10.45 -15.69
C GLU A 469 -6.81 9.35 -15.34
N GLY A 470 -6.78 8.21 -16.06
CA GLY A 470 -7.62 7.05 -15.78
C GLY A 470 -7.35 6.45 -14.40
N MET A 471 -6.08 6.32 -14.02
CA MET A 471 -5.66 5.84 -12.70
C MET A 471 -6.16 6.75 -11.57
N ASP A 472 -5.99 8.07 -11.71
CA ASP A 472 -6.51 9.04 -10.74
C ASP A 472 -8.04 8.98 -10.62
N LYS A 473 -8.76 8.86 -11.76
CA LYS A 473 -10.21 8.69 -11.78
C LYS A 473 -10.65 7.45 -11.01
N VAL A 474 -9.97 6.31 -11.18
CA VAL A 474 -10.28 5.06 -10.49
C VAL A 474 -10.08 5.21 -8.98
N LEU A 475 -8.96 5.79 -8.53
CA LEU A 475 -8.70 5.99 -7.10
C LEU A 475 -9.68 6.96 -6.43
N ARG A 476 -10.29 7.88 -7.20
CA ARG A 476 -11.30 8.82 -6.70
C ARG A 476 -12.72 8.25 -6.67
N GLN A 477 -12.95 7.03 -7.16
CA GLN A 477 -14.26 6.40 -7.04
C GLN A 477 -14.53 6.13 -5.55
N PRO A 478 -15.65 6.63 -4.99
CA PRO A 478 -15.99 6.33 -3.61
C PRO A 478 -16.11 4.82 -3.44
N ALA A 479 -15.42 4.29 -2.41
CA ALA A 479 -15.60 2.90 -2.03
C ALA A 479 -17.08 2.65 -1.70
N ASP A 480 -17.61 1.49 -2.11
CA ASP A 480 -18.96 1.07 -1.75
C ASP A 480 -19.16 1.18 -0.24
N ASP A 481 -20.24 1.85 0.21
CA ASP A 481 -20.50 2.13 1.62
C ASP A 481 -20.57 0.83 2.44
N GLU A 482 -21.06 -0.27 1.86
CA GLU A 482 -21.07 -1.59 2.50
C GLU A 482 -19.65 -2.13 2.77
N ARG A 483 -18.72 -1.89 1.84
CA ARG A 483 -17.31 -2.27 1.98
C ARG A 483 -16.61 -1.41 3.03
N ILE A 484 -16.90 -0.11 3.07
CA ILE A 484 -16.38 0.81 4.10
C ILE A 484 -16.81 0.34 5.48
N VAL A 485 -18.10 0.06 5.66
CA VAL A 485 -18.65 -0.38 6.95
C VAL A 485 -18.06 -1.73 7.37
N THR A 486 -17.93 -2.67 6.44
CA THR A 486 -17.34 -4.00 6.72
C THR A 486 -15.87 -3.88 7.13
N ARG A 487 -15.06 -3.09 6.41
CA ARG A 487 -13.66 -2.83 6.77
C ARG A 487 -13.55 -2.11 8.12
N ALA A 488 -14.35 -1.07 8.33
CA ALA A 488 -14.34 -0.32 9.59
C ALA A 488 -14.66 -1.21 10.78
N ARG A 489 -15.64 -2.11 10.65
CA ARG A 489 -15.99 -3.08 11.70
C ARG A 489 -14.82 -4.01 12.03
N ALA A 490 -14.18 -4.60 11.02
CA ALA A 490 -13.04 -5.50 11.23
C ALA A 490 -11.85 -4.80 11.92
N ILE A 491 -11.56 -3.54 11.55
CA ILE A 491 -10.52 -2.74 12.21
C ILE A 491 -10.92 -2.42 13.65
N HIS A 492 -12.15 -1.94 13.85
CA HIS A 492 -12.65 -1.53 15.16
C HIS A 492 -12.64 -2.67 16.18
N GLU A 493 -12.95 -3.90 15.74
CA GLU A 493 -12.89 -5.12 16.57
C GLU A 493 -11.46 -5.57 16.87
N ALA A 494 -10.46 -5.15 16.08
CA ALA A 494 -9.07 -5.57 16.23
C ALA A 494 -8.20 -4.59 17.04
N VAL A 495 -8.67 -3.35 17.26
CA VAL A 495 -7.91 -2.29 17.95
C VAL A 495 -8.51 -2.02 19.32
N ILE A 496 -7.67 -1.60 20.28
CA ILE A 496 -8.14 -1.13 21.58
C ILE A 496 -8.69 0.29 21.41
N THR A 497 -9.96 0.47 21.78
CA THR A 497 -10.70 1.73 21.65
C THR A 497 -10.90 2.39 23.00
N LEU A 498 -10.29 3.56 23.17
CA LEU A 498 -10.29 4.33 24.40
C LEU A 498 -10.91 5.70 24.18
N ASP A 499 -11.62 6.16 25.21
CA ASP A 499 -12.04 7.54 25.35
C ASP A 499 -11.30 8.16 26.53
N SER A 500 -10.61 9.27 26.30
CA SER A 500 -9.84 9.95 27.33
C SER A 500 -10.65 10.83 28.27
N HIS A 501 -11.95 11.07 28.02
CA HIS A 501 -12.73 11.95 28.88
C HIS A 501 -14.24 11.68 28.83
N VAL A 502 -14.76 11.13 29.93
CA VAL A 502 -16.20 10.93 30.18
C VAL A 502 -16.53 11.45 31.56
N ASP A 503 -17.56 12.29 31.65
CA ASP A 503 -17.84 13.05 32.85
C ASP A 503 -18.67 12.28 33.88
N ILE A 504 -18.30 12.36 35.17
CA ILE A 504 -19.18 11.94 36.27
C ILE A 504 -19.83 13.20 36.87
N ALA A 505 -20.91 13.66 36.24
CA ALA A 505 -21.55 14.91 36.64
C ALA A 505 -22.30 14.85 37.99
N GLU A 506 -22.64 13.64 38.48
CA GLU A 506 -23.60 13.47 39.57
C GLU A 506 -23.12 12.59 40.73
N GLU A 507 -23.41 12.99 41.97
CA GLU A 507 -23.11 12.19 43.18
C GLU A 507 -23.87 10.86 43.24
N ARG A 508 -24.96 10.72 42.46
CA ARG A 508 -25.74 9.48 42.34
C ARG A 508 -25.14 8.46 41.35
N TYR A 509 -24.02 8.76 40.68
CA TYR A 509 -23.38 7.82 39.75
C TYR A 509 -23.00 6.50 40.42
N ALA A 510 -23.15 5.38 39.70
CA ALA A 510 -22.97 4.03 40.22
C ALA A 510 -23.85 3.74 41.45
N THR A 511 -25.10 4.20 41.44
CA THR A 511 -26.12 3.81 42.43
C THR A 511 -27.32 3.20 41.72
N ALA A 512 -28.31 2.69 42.44
CA ALA A 512 -29.54 2.19 41.83
C ALA A 512 -30.31 3.26 41.01
N GLU A 513 -30.07 4.55 41.26
CA GLU A 513 -30.72 5.67 40.56
C GLU A 513 -30.01 6.11 39.27
N LEU A 514 -28.73 5.78 39.13
CA LEU A 514 -27.90 6.11 37.98
C LEU A 514 -26.85 5.01 37.82
N ASP A 515 -27.30 3.86 37.35
CA ASP A 515 -26.51 2.64 37.24
C ASP A 515 -25.83 2.56 35.85
N PRO A 516 -24.50 2.69 35.75
CA PRO A 516 -23.77 2.63 34.48
C PRO A 516 -23.55 1.19 34.00
N GLY A 517 -24.07 0.17 34.69
CA GLY A 517 -24.03 -1.21 34.21
C GLY A 517 -25.17 -1.61 33.30
N VAL A 518 -26.21 -0.79 33.19
CA VAL A 518 -27.37 -1.02 32.33
C VAL A 518 -27.43 0.03 31.24
N ASP A 519 -28.25 -0.19 30.20
CA ASP A 519 -28.54 0.84 29.20
C ASP A 519 -29.36 1.95 29.83
N HIS A 520 -28.68 2.97 30.34
CA HIS A 520 -29.30 4.03 31.12
C HIS A 520 -29.64 5.22 30.22
N PRO A 521 -30.90 5.72 30.19
CA PRO A 521 -31.31 6.78 29.28
C PRO A 521 -30.68 8.15 29.59
N GLU A 522 -30.20 8.35 30.82
CA GLU A 522 -29.51 9.60 31.21
C GLU A 522 -27.99 9.57 30.94
N LEU A 523 -27.42 8.43 30.54
CA LEU A 523 -25.98 8.30 30.30
C LEU A 523 -25.68 8.11 28.82
N ARG A 524 -24.71 8.86 28.32
CA ARG A 524 -24.06 8.63 27.02
C ARG A 524 -22.99 7.56 27.13
N CYS A 525 -22.41 7.38 28.32
CA CYS A 525 -21.47 6.31 28.63
C CYS A 525 -22.02 5.36 29.71
N ASP A 526 -22.27 4.11 29.31
CA ASP A 526 -22.52 3.00 30.22
C ASP A 526 -21.95 1.71 29.63
N LEU A 527 -21.82 0.67 30.46
CA LEU A 527 -21.20 -0.60 30.07
C LEU A 527 -21.95 -1.31 28.94
N VAL A 528 -23.25 -1.03 28.72
CA VAL A 528 -24.02 -1.62 27.62
C VAL A 528 -23.72 -0.88 26.32
N LYS A 529 -23.73 0.45 26.33
CA LYS A 529 -23.37 1.28 25.17
C LYS A 529 -21.91 1.09 24.76
N MET A 530 -20.99 1.03 25.73
CA MET A 530 -19.58 0.70 25.47
C MET A 530 -19.44 -0.66 24.79
N ALA A 531 -20.19 -1.69 25.23
CA ALA A 531 -20.16 -2.99 24.58
C ALA A 531 -20.76 -2.95 23.17
N ALA A 532 -21.90 -2.28 22.99
CA ALA A 532 -22.59 -2.18 21.70
C ALA A 532 -21.75 -1.46 20.63
N GLY A 533 -21.02 -0.41 21.04
CA GLY A 533 -20.18 0.37 20.13
C GLY A 533 -18.77 -0.15 19.95
N GLY A 534 -18.36 -1.20 20.69
CA GLY A 534 -17.00 -1.73 20.63
C GLY A 534 -15.97 -0.85 21.34
N LEU A 535 -16.36 -0.07 22.35
CA LEU A 535 -15.46 0.73 23.18
C LEU A 535 -14.87 -0.11 24.33
N ASP A 536 -13.54 -0.14 24.46
CA ASP A 536 -12.84 -1.00 25.42
C ASP A 536 -12.53 -0.33 26.76
N GLY A 537 -12.35 0.98 26.78
CA GLY A 537 -12.06 1.68 28.03
C GLY A 537 -12.35 3.17 28.00
N VAL A 538 -12.52 3.73 29.19
CA VAL A 538 -12.83 5.15 29.39
C VAL A 538 -12.05 5.69 30.57
N PHE A 539 -11.59 6.93 30.45
CA PHE A 539 -11.28 7.75 31.62
C PHE A 539 -12.56 8.38 32.14
N LEU A 540 -12.97 7.97 33.33
CA LEU A 540 -14.04 8.63 34.05
C LEU A 540 -13.47 9.83 34.83
N ALA A 541 -13.95 11.02 34.49
CA ALA A 541 -13.54 12.26 35.09
C ALA A 541 -14.23 12.44 36.46
N VAL A 542 -13.41 12.51 37.50
CA VAL A 542 -13.77 13.05 38.81
C VAL A 542 -13.90 14.56 38.64
N TYR A 543 -15.00 14.98 38.04
CA TYR A 543 -15.28 16.39 37.79
C TYR A 543 -15.58 17.12 39.09
N VAL A 544 -14.95 18.28 39.28
CA VAL A 544 -15.20 19.12 40.43
C VAL A 544 -15.51 20.53 39.99
N ARG A 545 -16.71 21.00 40.39
CA ARG A 545 -17.11 22.37 40.13
C ARG A 545 -16.17 23.34 40.84
N GLN A 546 -15.90 24.45 40.16
CA GLN A 546 -15.18 25.58 40.70
C GLN A 546 -16.11 26.66 41.25
N THR A 547 -15.68 27.31 42.33
CA THR A 547 -16.33 28.49 42.89
C THR A 547 -15.43 29.72 42.73
N PRO A 548 -15.97 30.94 42.64
CA PRO A 548 -15.15 32.16 42.54
C PRO A 548 -14.17 32.34 43.71
N GLU A 549 -14.54 31.89 44.91
CA GLU A 549 -13.72 32.02 46.10
C GLU A 549 -12.67 30.90 46.19
N LEU A 550 -11.40 31.28 46.31
CA LEU A 550 -10.25 30.36 46.49
C LEU A 550 -9.86 30.28 47.97
N ASN A 551 -10.63 29.55 48.79
CA ASN A 551 -10.45 29.48 50.23
C ASN A 551 -10.63 28.06 50.79
N ALA A 552 -10.35 27.87 52.08
CA ALA A 552 -10.37 26.54 52.70
C ALA A 552 -11.75 25.86 52.67
N GLU A 553 -12.85 26.61 52.76
CA GLU A 553 -14.21 26.08 52.75
C GLU A 553 -14.57 25.53 51.36
N THR A 554 -14.27 26.30 50.31
CA THR A 554 -14.53 25.90 48.93
C THR A 554 -13.64 24.76 48.47
N TYR A 555 -12.37 24.72 48.92
CA TYR A 555 -11.51 23.55 48.71
C TYR A 555 -12.05 22.30 49.41
N ALA A 556 -12.58 22.42 50.64
CA ALA A 556 -13.15 21.29 51.35
C ALA A 556 -14.43 20.76 50.68
N GLU A 557 -15.27 21.63 50.09
CA GLU A 557 -16.41 21.21 49.28
C GLU A 557 -15.97 20.46 48.02
N ALA A 558 -14.99 21.01 47.31
CA ALA A 558 -14.39 20.39 46.13
C ALA A 558 -13.82 18.99 46.45
N GLN A 559 -13.15 18.85 47.59
CA GLN A 559 -12.63 17.57 48.09
C GLN A 559 -13.74 16.55 48.35
N ARG A 560 -14.81 16.93 49.04
CA ARG A 560 -15.97 16.04 49.26
C ARG A 560 -16.59 15.57 47.95
N MET A 561 -16.72 16.46 46.98
CA MET A 561 -17.25 16.14 45.64
C MET A 561 -16.33 15.18 44.89
N ALA A 562 -15.01 15.34 45.01
CA ALA A 562 -14.05 14.43 44.40
C ALA A 562 -14.11 13.05 45.07
N GLU A 563 -14.12 13.03 46.40
CA GLU A 563 -14.14 11.81 47.20
C GLU A 563 -15.35 10.93 46.88
N SER A 564 -16.54 11.53 46.77
CA SER A 564 -17.77 10.84 46.39
C SER A 564 -17.66 10.14 45.03
N LYS A 565 -17.01 10.75 44.04
CA LYS A 565 -16.84 10.18 42.70
C LYS A 565 -15.80 9.07 42.66
N PHE A 566 -14.68 9.23 43.37
CA PHE A 566 -13.74 8.14 43.54
C PHE A 566 -14.42 6.92 44.19
N ASP A 567 -15.27 7.13 45.20
CA ASP A 567 -16.02 6.04 45.84
C ASP A 567 -17.05 5.43 44.89
N ALA A 568 -17.64 6.22 43.99
CA ALA A 568 -18.52 5.72 42.93
C ALA A 568 -17.77 4.83 41.92
N ILE A 569 -16.59 5.24 41.47
CA ILE A 569 -15.76 4.43 40.55
C ILE A 569 -15.27 3.15 41.22
N ALA A 570 -14.86 3.22 42.50
CA ALA A 570 -14.49 2.06 43.28
C ALA A 570 -15.68 1.10 43.42
N ARG A 571 -16.88 1.61 43.73
CA ARG A 571 -18.10 0.80 43.82
C ARG A 571 -18.47 0.14 42.50
N LEU A 572 -18.39 0.87 41.38
CA LEU A 572 -18.60 0.35 40.02
C LEU A 572 -17.67 -0.85 39.75
N THR A 573 -16.37 -0.66 39.93
CA THR A 573 -15.34 -1.64 39.52
C THR A 573 -15.11 -2.78 40.50
N GLN A 574 -15.34 -2.57 41.80
CA GLN A 574 -15.02 -3.55 42.85
C GLN A 574 -16.25 -4.29 43.36
N SER A 575 -17.43 -3.66 43.33
CA SER A 575 -18.63 -4.21 43.99
C SER A 575 -19.78 -4.49 43.03
N MET A 576 -20.11 -3.57 42.12
CA MET A 576 -21.28 -3.71 41.25
C MET A 576 -21.02 -4.62 40.05
N TYR A 577 -19.90 -4.41 39.35
CA TYR A 577 -19.61 -5.09 38.09
C TYR A 577 -18.14 -5.56 37.92
N PRO A 578 -17.54 -6.22 38.94
CA PRO A 578 -16.13 -6.66 38.86
C PRO A 578 -15.85 -7.71 37.76
N ASP A 579 -16.92 -8.36 37.28
CA ASP A 579 -16.92 -9.32 36.19
C ASP A 579 -17.01 -8.66 34.80
N ARG A 580 -17.40 -7.38 34.71
CA ARG A 580 -17.59 -6.66 33.44
C ARG A 580 -16.63 -5.49 33.25
N CYS A 581 -16.12 -4.89 34.32
CA CYS A 581 -15.13 -3.81 34.25
C CYS A 581 -14.10 -3.90 35.38
N ALA A 582 -12.96 -3.23 35.20
CA ALA A 582 -11.91 -3.18 36.20
C ALA A 582 -11.15 -1.84 36.12
N LEU A 583 -10.62 -1.41 37.28
CA LEU A 583 -9.80 -0.22 37.38
C LEU A 583 -8.39 -0.47 36.81
N ALA A 584 -7.98 0.31 35.81
CA ALA A 584 -6.63 0.29 35.26
C ALA A 584 -5.77 1.35 35.95
N LEU A 585 -4.66 0.91 36.56
CA LEU A 585 -3.74 1.75 37.31
C LEU A 585 -2.45 2.02 36.54
N ARG A 586 -2.26 1.40 35.39
CA ARG A 586 -1.14 1.58 34.47
C ARG A 586 -1.59 1.46 33.04
N ALA A 587 -0.80 1.98 32.11
CA ALA A 587 -1.08 1.83 30.68
C ALA A 587 -1.19 0.34 30.27
N ASP A 588 -0.31 -0.52 30.80
CA ASP A 588 -0.31 -1.96 30.49
C ASP A 588 -1.48 -2.72 31.16
N ASP A 589 -2.09 -2.16 32.22
CA ASP A 589 -3.28 -2.76 32.84
C ASP A 589 -4.48 -2.70 31.88
N VAL A 590 -4.56 -1.67 31.02
CA VAL A 590 -5.63 -1.51 30.04
C VAL A 590 -5.67 -2.72 29.11
N GLU A 591 -4.54 -3.03 28.48
CA GLU A 591 -4.41 -4.18 27.58
C GLU A 591 -4.74 -5.50 28.30
N GLY A 592 -4.27 -5.66 29.54
CA GLY A 592 -4.55 -6.84 30.35
C GLY A 592 -6.03 -6.99 30.72
N ILE A 593 -6.72 -5.90 31.02
CA ILE A 593 -8.15 -5.90 31.35
C ILE A 593 -8.98 -6.21 30.09
N VAL A 594 -8.70 -5.54 28.98
CA VAL A 594 -9.42 -5.71 27.72
C VAL A 594 -9.28 -7.14 27.20
N ALA A 595 -8.10 -7.77 27.34
CA ALA A 595 -7.87 -9.16 26.98
C ALA A 595 -8.76 -10.16 27.76
N THR A 596 -9.34 -9.76 28.90
CA THR A 596 -10.30 -10.58 29.66
C THR A 596 -11.76 -10.40 29.20
N GLY A 597 -12.01 -9.54 28.20
CA GLY A 597 -13.35 -9.15 27.77
C GLY A 597 -14.03 -8.11 28.68
N ARG A 598 -13.31 -7.59 29.69
CA ARG A 598 -13.79 -6.55 30.60
C ARG A 598 -13.42 -5.17 30.10
N LYS A 599 -14.21 -4.16 30.51
CA LYS A 599 -13.95 -2.76 30.21
C LYS A 599 -12.91 -2.15 31.16
N ALA A 600 -11.94 -1.46 30.59
CA ALA A 600 -10.92 -0.75 31.35
C ALA A 600 -11.46 0.61 31.82
N ILE A 601 -11.55 0.80 33.13
CA ILE A 601 -11.93 2.08 33.73
C ILE A 601 -10.66 2.75 34.23
N MET A 602 -10.40 3.96 33.75
CA MET A 602 -9.33 4.83 34.24
C MET A 602 -9.94 6.04 34.96
N ILE A 603 -9.13 6.73 35.78
CA ILE A 603 -9.60 7.90 36.52
C ILE A 603 -8.80 9.14 36.14
N GLY A 604 -9.51 10.17 35.70
CA GLY A 604 -9.02 11.54 35.57
C GLY A 604 -9.61 12.42 36.65
N ILE A 605 -8.93 13.48 37.04
CA ILE A 605 -9.55 14.57 37.81
C ILE A 605 -9.71 15.75 36.88
N GLU A 606 -10.95 16.16 36.66
CA GLU A 606 -11.22 17.39 35.95
C GLU A 606 -11.38 18.53 36.94
N ASN A 607 -10.55 19.56 36.75
CA ASN A 607 -10.27 20.65 37.67
C ASN A 607 -9.40 20.24 38.87
N GLY A 608 -8.14 20.69 38.89
CA GLY A 608 -7.21 20.53 40.02
C GLY A 608 -7.58 21.31 41.29
N PHE A 609 -8.73 21.97 41.33
CA PHE A 609 -9.26 22.67 42.50
C PHE A 609 -9.25 21.89 43.84
N PRO A 610 -9.59 20.58 43.92
CA PRO A 610 -9.62 19.85 45.19
C PRO A 610 -8.24 19.55 45.78
N ILE A 611 -7.15 19.85 45.06
CA ILE A 611 -5.79 19.84 45.63
C ILE A 611 -5.66 20.97 46.68
N GLY A 612 -6.45 22.04 46.56
CA GLY A 612 -6.32 23.21 47.41
C GLY A 612 -4.89 23.74 47.37
N LYS A 613 -4.29 23.96 48.54
CA LYS A 613 -2.88 24.38 48.68
C LYS A 613 -1.96 23.27 49.21
N ASP A 614 -2.44 22.04 49.23
CA ASP A 614 -1.75 20.90 49.81
C ASP A 614 -1.40 19.89 48.71
N LEU A 615 -0.10 19.75 48.43
CA LEU A 615 0.39 18.84 47.39
C LEU A 615 0.25 17.36 47.79
N ASP A 616 0.10 17.06 49.09
CA ASP A 616 -0.03 15.68 49.54
C ASP A 616 -1.33 15.04 49.06
N ARG A 617 -2.35 15.86 48.74
CA ARG A 617 -3.58 15.41 48.09
C ARG A 617 -3.36 14.73 46.76
N LEU A 618 -2.32 15.10 46.01
CA LEU A 618 -1.99 14.40 44.77
C LEU A 618 -1.58 12.94 45.02
N ASN A 619 -0.99 12.64 46.18
CA ASN A 619 -0.66 11.27 46.58
C ASN A 619 -1.94 10.49 46.88
N ASP A 620 -2.82 11.07 47.71
CA ASP A 620 -4.10 10.46 48.05
C ASP A 620 -4.89 10.11 46.79
N TYR A 621 -4.95 11.02 45.82
CA TYR A 621 -5.65 10.81 44.57
C TYR A 621 -4.96 9.78 43.67
N TYR A 622 -3.63 9.79 43.59
CA TYR A 622 -2.88 8.78 42.85
C TYR A 622 -3.13 7.36 43.39
N ASP A 623 -3.12 7.21 44.71
CA ASP A 623 -3.35 5.94 45.41
C ASP A 623 -4.79 5.45 45.22
N ARG A 624 -5.75 6.38 45.08
CA ARG A 624 -7.14 6.08 44.71
C ARG A 624 -7.34 5.82 43.22
N GLY A 625 -6.30 5.94 42.40
CA GLY A 625 -6.29 5.54 41.00
C GLY A 625 -6.28 6.67 39.97
N ALA A 626 -6.17 7.93 40.37
CA ALA A 626 -6.07 9.05 39.42
C ALA A 626 -4.78 8.98 38.59
N ARG A 627 -4.90 9.20 37.28
CA ARG A 627 -3.78 9.11 36.31
C ARG A 627 -3.61 10.32 35.41
N TYR A 628 -4.60 11.21 35.35
CA TYR A 628 -4.38 12.60 34.92
C TYR A 628 -5.10 13.58 35.83
N VAL A 629 -4.65 14.84 35.79
CA VAL A 629 -5.36 15.97 36.39
C VAL A 629 -5.40 17.12 35.38
N THR A 630 -6.60 17.56 35.04
CA THR A 630 -6.85 18.79 34.28
C THR A 630 -6.61 19.97 35.21
N LEU A 631 -5.68 20.86 34.86
CA LEU A 631 -5.19 21.86 35.82
C LEU A 631 -6.29 22.83 36.30
N CYS A 632 -7.20 23.24 35.43
CA CYS A 632 -8.41 23.99 35.77
C CYS A 632 -9.61 23.52 34.93
N HIS A 633 -10.77 24.15 35.13
CA HIS A 633 -11.95 23.99 34.27
C HIS A 633 -12.34 25.38 33.74
N THR A 634 -13.62 25.73 33.71
CA THR A 634 -14.11 27.01 33.16
C THR A 634 -13.59 28.28 33.87
N ALA A 635 -13.09 28.23 35.12
CA ALA A 635 -12.60 29.42 35.84
C ALA A 635 -11.15 29.30 36.34
N HIS A 636 -10.56 30.41 36.74
CA HIS A 636 -9.22 30.52 37.33
C HIS A 636 -9.16 29.89 38.72
N ASN A 637 -8.23 28.96 38.94
CA ASN A 637 -8.03 28.35 40.26
C ASN A 637 -6.64 28.69 40.82
N GLN A 638 -6.27 28.06 41.94
CA GLN A 638 -4.97 28.28 42.56
C GLN A 638 -3.77 27.72 41.77
N ILE A 639 -4.01 26.97 40.69
CA ILE A 639 -2.99 26.33 39.86
C ILE A 639 -2.71 27.19 38.63
N CYS A 640 -3.74 27.58 37.88
CA CYS A 640 -3.57 28.28 36.61
C CYS A 640 -4.79 29.11 36.19
N ASP A 641 -4.56 29.93 35.16
CA ASP A 641 -5.61 30.63 34.44
C ASP A 641 -6.32 29.70 33.43
N SER A 642 -7.64 29.84 33.36
CA SER A 642 -8.58 29.21 32.43
C SER A 642 -8.66 29.99 31.12
N SER A 643 -8.95 29.30 30.01
CA SER A 643 -9.20 29.92 28.72
C SER A 643 -10.49 30.76 28.66
N SER A 644 -11.44 30.47 29.54
CA SER A 644 -12.80 31.04 29.48
C SER A 644 -13.00 32.31 30.30
N GLU A 645 -11.96 32.81 30.96
CA GLU A 645 -12.00 34.10 31.65
C GLU A 645 -11.07 35.11 30.95
N PRO A 646 -11.55 36.33 30.67
CA PRO A 646 -10.81 37.30 29.87
C PRO A 646 -9.65 37.96 30.64
N GLU A 647 -9.78 38.12 31.95
CA GLU A 647 -8.80 38.81 32.79
C GLU A 647 -7.97 37.81 33.59
N PRO A 648 -6.66 37.70 33.36
CA PRO A 648 -5.82 36.68 33.99
C PRO A 648 -5.68 36.88 35.50
N LEU A 649 -5.70 35.79 36.28
CA LEU A 649 -5.40 35.81 37.72
C LEU A 649 -3.91 35.68 38.02
N HIS A 650 -3.22 34.78 37.32
CA HIS A 650 -1.79 34.47 37.51
C HIS A 650 -0.91 34.90 36.35
N ASN A 651 -1.51 35.22 35.20
CA ASN A 651 -0.85 35.35 33.90
C ASN A 651 -0.16 34.06 33.45
N GLY A 652 -0.88 32.94 33.55
CA GLY A 652 -0.43 31.58 33.24
C GLY A 652 -0.49 30.64 34.44
N LEU A 653 0.62 29.93 34.71
CA LEU A 653 0.73 29.07 35.90
C LEU A 653 1.10 29.88 37.15
N SER A 654 0.40 29.64 38.25
CA SER A 654 0.76 30.19 39.55
C SER A 654 2.05 29.56 40.10
N PRO A 655 2.73 30.19 41.10
CA PRO A 655 3.85 29.56 41.80
C PRO A 655 3.46 28.22 42.47
N PHE A 656 2.21 28.07 42.90
CA PHE A 656 1.69 26.80 43.41
C PHE A 656 1.50 25.80 42.27
N GLY A 657 0.94 26.23 41.14
CA GLY A 657 0.73 25.38 39.97
C GLY A 657 2.01 24.77 39.43
N LYS A 658 3.11 25.53 39.39
CA LYS A 658 4.43 25.01 39.01
C LYS A 658 4.90 23.88 39.94
N ARG A 659 4.62 23.97 41.25
CA ARG A 659 4.91 22.89 42.21
C ARG A 659 3.96 21.71 42.06
N ALA A 660 2.69 21.96 41.74
CA ALA A 660 1.72 20.91 41.45
C ALA A 660 2.13 20.08 40.24
N VAL A 661 2.51 20.73 39.13
CA VAL A 661 3.05 20.06 37.93
C VAL A 661 4.28 19.22 38.27
N ALA A 662 5.22 19.78 39.03
CA ALA A 662 6.39 19.04 39.47
C ALA A 662 6.01 17.78 40.27
N ARG A 663 5.03 17.88 41.18
CA ARG A 663 4.54 16.74 41.96
C ARG A 663 3.81 15.70 41.10
N MET A 664 3.03 16.14 40.11
CA MET A 664 2.36 15.24 39.16
C MET A 664 3.39 14.45 38.34
N ASN A 665 4.43 15.12 37.83
CA ASN A 665 5.54 14.44 37.14
C ASN A 665 6.26 13.42 38.04
N GLU A 666 6.41 13.71 39.34
CA GLU A 666 7.03 12.77 40.29
C GLU A 666 6.19 11.53 40.55
N LEU A 667 4.85 11.67 40.57
CA LEU A 667 3.94 10.55 40.78
C LEU A 667 3.67 9.75 39.48
N GLY A 668 3.96 10.34 38.33
CA GLY A 668 3.54 9.79 37.04
C GLY A 668 2.06 10.04 36.74
N ILE A 669 1.52 11.16 37.23
CA ILE A 669 0.22 11.68 36.84
C ILE A 669 0.41 12.54 35.59
N MET A 670 -0.37 12.28 34.54
CA MET A 670 -0.37 13.08 33.32
C MET A 670 -0.92 14.49 33.60
N CYS A 671 -0.18 15.52 33.18
CA CYS A 671 -0.66 16.90 33.21
C CYS A 671 -1.61 17.10 32.03
N ASP A 672 -2.88 17.35 32.32
CA ASP A 672 -3.88 17.63 31.30
C ASP A 672 -4.12 19.13 31.13
N ALA A 673 -4.04 19.57 29.88
CA ALA A 673 -4.08 20.95 29.43
C ALA A 673 -5.39 21.34 28.74
N SER A 674 -6.42 20.49 28.75
CA SER A 674 -7.79 20.97 28.51
C SER A 674 -8.15 22.10 29.48
N HIS A 675 -8.99 23.05 29.06
CA HIS A 675 -9.49 24.22 29.81
C HIS A 675 -8.52 25.34 30.14
N ILE A 676 -7.21 25.11 30.12
CA ILE A 676 -6.24 26.14 30.52
C ILE A 676 -6.09 27.21 29.43
N SER A 677 -5.73 28.42 29.84
CA SER A 677 -5.40 29.50 28.89
C SER A 677 -4.18 29.17 28.06
N GLU A 678 -4.03 29.80 26.89
CA GLU A 678 -2.86 29.64 26.03
C GLU A 678 -1.54 29.94 26.78
N LYS A 679 -1.54 30.96 27.62
CA LYS A 679 -0.38 31.30 28.46
C LYS A 679 -0.08 30.20 29.49
N SER A 680 -1.10 29.64 30.14
CA SER A 680 -0.94 28.49 31.04
C SER A 680 -0.40 27.26 30.32
N PHE A 681 -0.80 27.03 29.07
CA PHE A 681 -0.33 25.93 28.23
C PHE A 681 1.18 26.01 27.96
N PHE A 682 1.68 27.17 27.54
CA PHE A 682 3.11 27.33 27.30
C PHE A 682 3.93 27.31 28.60
N ASP A 683 3.40 27.88 29.70
CA ASP A 683 4.04 27.78 31.01
C ASP A 683 4.12 26.33 31.50
N LEU A 684 3.09 25.51 31.23
CA LEU A 684 3.10 24.09 31.53
C LEU A 684 4.19 23.35 30.75
N LEU A 685 4.32 23.62 29.44
CA LEU A 685 5.37 23.03 28.60
C LEU A 685 6.78 23.42 29.07
N GLU A 686 6.95 24.62 29.62
CA GLU A 686 8.24 25.07 30.16
C GLU A 686 8.66 24.29 31.42
N VAL A 687 7.70 23.96 32.29
CA VAL A 687 8.00 23.37 33.62
C VAL A 687 7.82 21.85 33.70
N THR A 688 7.05 21.25 32.79
CA THR A 688 6.82 19.80 32.77
C THR A 688 8.06 19.03 32.29
N ARG A 689 8.29 17.87 32.90
CA ARG A 689 9.33 16.90 32.48
C ARG A 689 8.75 15.73 31.68
N THR A 690 7.42 15.64 31.59
CA THR A 690 6.71 14.58 30.89
C THR A 690 5.95 15.16 29.71
N PRO A 691 5.63 14.33 28.71
CA PRO A 691 4.59 14.68 27.75
C PRO A 691 3.29 15.10 28.44
N ILE A 692 2.57 16.06 27.85
CA ILE A 692 1.27 16.54 28.37
C ILE A 692 0.10 15.97 27.57
N LEU A 693 -1.02 15.77 28.25
CA LEU A 693 -2.29 15.38 27.66
C LEU A 693 -3.12 16.64 27.36
N VAL A 694 -3.89 16.63 26.28
CA VAL A 694 -5.05 17.51 26.11
C VAL A 694 -6.24 16.57 25.94
N SER A 695 -6.97 16.32 27.02
CA SER A 695 -7.91 15.20 27.15
C SER A 695 -9.21 15.34 26.37
N HIS A 696 -9.58 16.56 25.96
CA HIS A 696 -10.77 16.87 25.16
C HIS A 696 -10.69 18.33 24.68
N SER A 697 -10.28 18.58 23.43
CA SER A 697 -10.27 19.93 22.83
C SER A 697 -10.36 19.86 21.30
N GLY A 698 -10.72 20.97 20.65
CA GLY A 698 -10.75 21.07 19.19
C GLY A 698 -9.59 21.90 18.62
N CYS A 699 -9.69 22.22 17.33
CA CYS A 699 -8.68 22.92 16.54
C CYS A 699 -9.19 24.32 16.14
N SER A 700 -8.49 25.36 16.57
CA SER A 700 -8.92 26.76 16.38
C SER A 700 -8.91 27.17 14.90
N ALA A 701 -8.04 26.56 14.09
CA ALA A 701 -8.01 26.77 12.65
C ALA A 701 -9.22 26.19 11.90
N VAL A 702 -9.94 25.23 12.50
CA VAL A 702 -11.20 24.69 11.95
C VAL A 702 -12.37 25.51 12.48
N HIS A 703 -12.45 25.69 13.81
CA HIS A 703 -13.41 26.59 14.43
C HIS A 703 -12.75 27.45 15.52
N PRO A 704 -12.66 28.78 15.34
CA PRO A 704 -12.12 29.68 16.34
C PRO A 704 -12.98 29.72 17.60
N HIS A 705 -12.48 29.16 18.69
CA HIS A 705 -13.10 29.12 20.01
C HIS A 705 -12.00 29.17 21.07
N ASP A 706 -12.24 29.84 22.21
CA ASP A 706 -11.29 29.91 23.34
C ASP A 706 -10.89 28.54 23.91
N ARG A 707 -11.71 27.51 23.65
CA ARG A 707 -11.49 26.13 24.11
C ARG A 707 -10.65 25.30 23.14
N ASN A 708 -10.39 25.79 21.93
CA ASN A 708 -9.69 25.07 20.88
C ASN A 708 -8.22 25.50 20.78
N LEU A 709 -7.34 24.53 20.49
CA LEU A 709 -5.90 24.78 20.38
C LEU A 709 -5.55 25.49 19.06
N THR A 710 -4.63 26.43 19.15
CA THR A 710 -4.00 27.05 17.97
C THR A 710 -3.02 26.08 17.30
N ASP A 711 -2.70 26.31 16.02
CA ASP A 711 -1.67 25.54 15.32
C ASP A 711 -0.29 25.62 16.00
N GLU A 712 -0.01 26.73 16.70
CA GLU A 712 1.21 26.88 17.48
C GLU A 712 1.22 25.94 18.68
N GLN A 713 0.11 25.87 19.43
CA GLN A 713 -0.06 24.92 20.53
C GLN A 713 0.02 23.48 20.03
N LEU A 714 -0.59 23.14 18.89
CA LEU A 714 -0.51 21.79 18.30
C LEU A 714 0.92 21.38 17.92
N ARG A 715 1.72 22.30 17.36
CA ARG A 715 3.15 22.03 17.07
C ARG A 715 3.97 21.88 18.35
N ALA A 716 3.73 22.73 19.35
CA ALA A 716 4.42 22.65 20.63
C ALA A 716 4.06 21.36 21.39
N LEU A 717 2.81 20.91 21.30
CA LEU A 717 2.34 19.63 21.84
C LEU A 717 3.08 18.45 21.20
N ARG A 718 3.21 18.45 19.86
CA ARG A 718 4.00 17.45 19.13
C ARG A 718 5.45 17.42 19.62
N ASP A 719 6.09 18.59 19.69
CA ASP A 719 7.51 18.69 20.07
C ASP A 719 7.77 18.22 21.52
N ASN A 720 6.77 18.35 22.39
CA ASN A 720 6.78 17.80 23.76
C ASN A 720 6.53 16.27 23.82
N GLY A 721 6.02 15.66 22.74
CA GLY A 721 5.58 14.27 22.72
C GLY A 721 4.14 14.04 23.20
N GLY A 722 3.39 15.13 23.41
CA GLY A 722 2.03 15.15 23.92
C GLY A 722 0.98 14.61 22.95
N VAL A 723 -0.27 14.52 23.38
CA VAL A 723 -1.39 14.03 22.55
C VAL A 723 -2.63 14.90 22.78
N ILE A 724 -3.26 15.35 21.70
CA ILE A 724 -4.59 15.97 21.74
C ILE A 724 -5.66 14.91 21.46
N GLN A 725 -6.66 14.87 22.32
CA GLN A 725 -7.82 14.03 22.18
C GLN A 725 -8.96 14.92 21.70
N ILE A 726 -9.42 14.69 20.47
CA ILE A 726 -10.41 15.55 19.84
C ILE A 726 -11.76 15.36 20.51
N VAL A 727 -12.44 16.48 20.76
CA VAL A 727 -13.71 16.51 21.48
C VAL A 727 -14.93 16.50 20.58
N ALA A 728 -15.93 15.70 20.95
CA ALA A 728 -17.20 15.59 20.25
C ALA A 728 -18.25 16.59 20.78
N LEU A 729 -17.85 17.84 21.04
CA LEU A 729 -18.74 18.87 21.59
C LEU A 729 -19.08 19.90 20.52
N ASP A 730 -20.37 19.97 20.19
CA ASP A 730 -20.87 20.73 19.05
C ASP A 730 -20.40 22.20 18.98
N ALA A 731 -20.49 22.94 20.09
CA ALA A 731 -20.06 24.34 20.16
C ALA A 731 -18.56 24.53 19.85
N TYR A 732 -17.74 23.48 19.95
CA TYR A 732 -16.30 23.53 19.69
C TYR A 732 -15.94 23.08 18.28
N LEU A 733 -16.85 22.42 17.57
CA LEU A 733 -16.60 21.84 16.25
C LEU A 733 -17.01 22.74 15.09
N ARG A 734 -17.96 23.66 15.32
CA ARG A 734 -18.52 24.46 14.23
C ARG A 734 -19.04 25.81 14.73
N PRO A 735 -18.90 26.90 13.94
CA PRO A 735 -19.50 28.18 14.27
C PRO A 735 -21.03 28.13 14.35
N GLU A 736 -21.61 28.83 15.32
CA GLU A 736 -23.06 29.05 15.38
C GLU A 736 -23.53 29.94 14.22
N THR A 737 -24.65 29.57 13.59
CA THR A 737 -25.32 30.44 12.61
C THR A 737 -26.34 31.35 13.30
N PRO A 738 -26.67 32.54 12.76
CA PRO A 738 -27.70 33.41 13.33
C PRO A 738 -29.05 32.70 13.53
N GLU A 739 -29.43 31.83 12.59
CA GLU A 739 -30.66 31.04 12.66
C GLU A 739 -30.65 30.09 13.86
N ARG A 740 -29.49 29.46 14.10
CA ARG A 740 -29.27 28.58 15.25
C ARG A 740 -29.30 29.35 16.56
N MET A 741 -28.59 30.47 16.64
CA MET A 741 -28.59 31.35 17.83
C MET A 741 -30.02 31.75 18.21
N ASP A 742 -30.82 32.13 17.21
CA ASP A 742 -32.22 32.51 17.38
C ASP A 742 -33.11 31.33 17.81
N ALA A 743 -32.89 30.13 17.26
CA ALA A 743 -33.64 28.93 17.61
C ALA A 743 -33.30 28.45 19.04
N VAL A 744 -32.01 28.43 19.39
CA VAL A 744 -31.53 28.03 20.73
C VAL A 744 -31.98 29.05 21.78
N ARG A 745 -31.93 30.36 21.47
CA ARG A 745 -32.45 31.41 22.37
C ARG A 745 -33.94 31.20 22.62
N ARG A 746 -34.75 30.99 21.57
CA ARG A 746 -36.19 30.73 21.71
C ARG A 746 -36.48 29.48 22.53
N LEU A 747 -35.76 28.39 22.29
CA LEU A 747 -35.92 27.15 23.05
C LEU A 747 -35.58 27.36 24.54
N ARG A 748 -34.53 28.13 24.84
CA ARG A 748 -34.16 28.47 26.21
C ARG A 748 -35.21 29.35 26.90
N GLU A 749 -35.73 30.36 26.20
CA GLU A 749 -36.81 31.21 26.71
C GLU A 749 -38.09 30.41 26.96
N GLU A 750 -38.47 29.52 26.03
CA GLU A 750 -39.65 28.67 26.12
C GLU A 750 -39.59 27.72 27.33
N LEU A 751 -38.45 27.07 27.55
CA LEU A 751 -38.25 26.12 28.64
C LEU A 751 -37.79 26.78 29.95
N GLY A 752 -37.60 28.11 29.95
CA GLY A 752 -37.11 28.87 31.10
C GLY A 752 -35.70 28.46 31.53
N ILE A 753 -34.82 28.14 30.57
CA ILE A 753 -33.43 27.72 30.77
C ILE A 753 -32.49 28.95 30.77
N PRO A 754 -31.92 29.31 31.93
CA PRO A 754 -31.00 30.43 32.02
C PRO A 754 -29.65 30.09 31.39
N SER A 755 -28.79 31.10 31.25
CA SER A 755 -27.47 30.94 30.64
C SER A 755 -26.61 29.96 31.42
N TYR A 756 -25.64 29.36 30.71
CA TYR A 756 -24.66 28.49 31.34
C TYR A 756 -23.95 29.21 32.52
N ALA A 757 -23.54 30.46 32.32
CA ALA A 757 -22.93 31.30 33.36
C ALA A 757 -23.84 31.52 34.59
N GLU A 758 -25.15 31.66 34.41
CA GLU A 758 -26.11 31.76 35.52
C GLU A 758 -26.28 30.42 36.24
N ARG A 759 -26.37 29.31 35.50
CA ARG A 759 -26.49 27.95 36.07
C ARG A 759 -25.27 27.56 36.90
N GLN A 760 -24.09 28.09 36.58
CA GLN A 760 -22.88 27.84 37.36
C GLN A 760 -22.94 28.43 38.79
N LYS A 761 -23.79 29.44 39.03
CA LYS A 761 -23.97 30.10 40.33
C LYS A 761 -25.00 29.43 41.24
N TRP A 762 -25.69 28.41 40.75
CA TRP A 762 -26.79 27.76 41.48
C TRP A 762 -26.34 26.78 42.55
N SER A 763 -27.15 26.65 43.59
CA SER A 763 -27.01 25.59 44.59
C SER A 763 -27.38 24.21 44.01
N THR A 764 -26.96 23.15 44.69
CA THR A 764 -27.30 21.76 44.33
C THR A 764 -28.82 21.55 44.22
N GLU A 765 -29.59 22.14 45.12
CA GLU A 765 -31.06 22.06 45.16
C GLU A 765 -31.72 22.76 43.97
N GLN A 766 -31.25 23.97 43.62
CA GLN A 766 -31.74 24.73 42.46
C GLN A 766 -31.49 23.96 41.15
N ARG A 767 -30.35 23.29 41.03
CA ARG A 767 -30.01 22.44 39.88
C ARG A 767 -30.87 21.19 39.82
N ALA A 768 -31.05 20.51 40.95
CA ALA A 768 -31.92 19.33 41.02
C ALA A 768 -33.34 19.65 40.58
N ALA A 769 -33.87 20.82 40.97
CA ALA A 769 -35.19 21.29 40.54
C ALA A 769 -35.27 21.62 39.03
N MET A 770 -34.18 22.08 38.40
CA MET A 770 -34.14 22.40 36.98
C MET A 770 -33.90 21.18 36.08
N ARG A 771 -33.44 20.06 36.64
CA ARG A 771 -33.03 18.86 35.90
C ARG A 771 -34.07 18.34 34.90
N PRO A 772 -35.38 18.25 35.22
CA PRO A 772 -36.38 17.81 34.23
C PRO A 772 -36.47 18.75 33.02
N ARG A 773 -36.36 20.07 33.24
CA ARG A 773 -36.39 21.07 32.16
C ARG A 773 -35.12 21.06 31.35
N LEU A 774 -33.95 20.85 31.98
CA LEU A 774 -32.68 20.71 31.27
C LEU A 774 -32.65 19.43 30.41
N ARG A 775 -33.21 18.31 30.90
CA ARG A 775 -33.36 17.09 30.10
C ARG A 775 -34.21 17.34 28.86
N GLU A 776 -35.36 18.00 29.04
CA GLU A 776 -36.22 18.37 27.91
C GLU A 776 -35.54 19.35 26.94
N TYR A 777 -34.75 20.29 27.47
CA TYR A 777 -33.95 21.21 26.67
C TYR A 777 -32.93 20.49 25.80
N TYR A 778 -32.12 19.58 26.38
CA TYR A 778 -31.11 18.84 25.62
C TYR A 778 -31.75 17.89 24.60
N ARG A 779 -32.85 17.22 24.95
CA ARG A 779 -33.62 16.39 24.01
C ARG A 779 -34.10 17.19 22.79
N ARG A 780 -34.71 18.36 23.02
CA ARG A 780 -35.19 19.23 21.94
C ARG A 780 -34.05 19.90 21.17
N TYR A 781 -32.94 20.19 21.85
CA TYR A 781 -31.72 20.70 21.22
C TYR A 781 -31.14 19.67 20.24
N GLU A 782 -31.17 18.38 20.58
CA GLU A 782 -30.78 17.30 19.66
C GLU A 782 -31.77 17.17 18.49
N GLU A 783 -33.08 17.26 18.73
CA GLU A 783 -34.09 17.26 17.64
C GLU A 783 -33.92 18.45 16.67
N MET A 784 -33.41 19.58 17.16
CA MET A 784 -33.12 20.74 16.30
C MET A 784 -32.09 20.41 15.20
N ALA A 785 -31.27 19.35 15.35
CA ALA A 785 -30.35 18.86 14.33
C ALA A 785 -31.02 18.56 12.97
N GLU A 786 -32.31 18.24 12.97
CA GLU A 786 -33.08 17.92 11.76
C GLU A 786 -33.46 19.17 10.95
N THR A 787 -33.44 20.35 11.58
CA THR A 787 -33.96 21.61 11.00
C THR A 787 -32.95 22.74 10.98
N VAL A 788 -31.88 22.63 11.78
CA VAL A 788 -30.79 23.59 11.89
C VAL A 788 -29.46 22.83 11.86
N PRO A 789 -28.48 23.23 11.02
CA PRO A 789 -27.19 22.54 10.96
C PRO A 789 -26.47 22.55 12.32
N ILE A 790 -26.21 21.37 12.88
CA ILE A 790 -25.34 21.17 14.03
C ILE A 790 -24.10 20.37 13.61
N ALA A 791 -23.05 20.39 14.44
CA ALA A 791 -21.85 19.58 14.20
C ALA A 791 -22.22 18.09 14.21
N THR A 792 -21.56 17.30 13.35
CA THR A 792 -21.77 15.86 13.19
C THR A 792 -20.46 15.10 13.40
N VAL A 793 -20.49 13.77 13.32
CA VAL A 793 -19.27 12.95 13.27
C VAL A 793 -18.30 13.38 12.17
N LYS A 794 -18.78 14.00 11.07
CA LYS A 794 -17.90 14.52 10.03
C LYS A 794 -17.10 15.74 10.49
N ASP A 795 -17.76 16.70 11.15
CA ASP A 795 -17.09 17.89 11.69
C ASP A 795 -16.10 17.48 12.81
N PHE A 796 -16.44 16.45 13.60
CA PHE A 796 -15.52 15.82 14.55
C PHE A 796 -14.25 15.30 13.86
N VAL A 797 -14.40 14.53 12.77
CA VAL A 797 -13.24 14.01 12.03
C VAL A 797 -12.52 15.11 11.23
N ASP A 798 -13.15 16.23 10.90
CA ASP A 798 -12.46 17.40 10.30
C ASP A 798 -11.45 18.01 11.29
N HIS A 799 -11.81 18.09 12.57
CA HIS A 799 -10.88 18.51 13.63
C HIS A 799 -9.72 17.53 13.79
N LEU A 800 -10.01 16.23 13.72
CA LEU A 800 -9.01 15.16 13.75
C LEU A 800 -8.04 15.26 12.56
N ASP A 801 -8.55 15.39 11.34
CA ASP A 801 -7.75 15.57 10.12
C ASP A 801 -6.83 16.78 10.22
N HIS A 802 -7.34 17.89 10.76
CA HIS A 802 -6.52 19.07 10.96
C HIS A 802 -5.42 18.85 12.00
N ALA A 803 -5.74 18.25 13.14
CA ALA A 803 -4.75 17.91 14.16
C ALA A 803 -3.67 16.97 13.62
N VAL A 804 -4.04 15.93 12.86
CA VAL A 804 -3.10 14.99 12.22
C VAL A 804 -2.18 15.73 11.25
N ARG A 805 -2.71 16.68 10.48
CA ARG A 805 -1.92 17.48 9.53
C ARG A 805 -0.87 18.36 10.20
N VAL A 806 -1.17 18.91 11.38
CA VAL A 806 -0.31 19.88 12.07
C VAL A 806 0.63 19.22 13.09
N ALA A 807 0.08 18.36 13.96
CA ALA A 807 0.81 17.68 15.02
C ALA A 807 1.38 16.32 14.58
N GLY A 808 0.82 15.69 13.54
CA GLY A 808 1.20 14.34 13.09
C GLY A 808 0.33 13.24 13.70
N ILE A 809 0.22 12.10 13.01
CA ILE A 809 -0.68 10.99 13.40
C ILE A 809 -0.39 10.42 14.78
N ASP A 810 0.84 10.55 15.27
CA ASP A 810 1.27 10.07 16.57
C ASP A 810 0.78 10.97 17.73
N HIS A 811 0.05 12.05 17.48
CA HIS A 811 -0.29 13.05 18.51
C HIS A 811 -1.78 13.34 18.63
N VAL A 812 -2.64 12.47 18.08
CA VAL A 812 -4.09 12.69 18.02
C VAL A 812 -4.87 11.47 18.55
N GLY A 813 -5.98 11.70 19.22
CA GLY A 813 -6.92 10.67 19.67
C GLY A 813 -8.36 11.17 19.87
N VAL A 814 -9.14 10.49 20.71
CA VAL A 814 -10.58 10.71 20.95
C VAL A 814 -10.86 10.96 22.43
N GLY A 815 -11.52 12.09 22.75
CA GLY A 815 -11.95 12.45 24.10
C GLY A 815 -13.33 13.09 24.07
N THR A 816 -14.39 12.33 24.33
CA THR A 816 -15.74 12.72 23.87
C THR A 816 -16.39 13.85 24.64
N ASP A 817 -16.06 14.00 25.93
CA ASP A 817 -16.78 14.85 26.86
C ASP A 817 -18.25 14.42 27.07
N PHE A 818 -18.53 13.13 26.86
CA PHE A 818 -19.84 12.55 27.15
C PHE A 818 -20.22 12.71 28.61
N ASP A 819 -21.51 12.93 28.86
CA ASP A 819 -22.09 13.24 30.16
C ASP A 819 -21.65 14.60 30.77
N GLY A 820 -20.71 15.31 30.12
CA GLY A 820 -20.26 16.68 30.41
C GLY A 820 -20.79 17.76 29.44
N GLY A 821 -21.17 17.35 28.22
CA GLY A 821 -21.74 18.23 27.20
C GLY A 821 -21.47 17.78 25.76
N GLY A 822 -20.56 16.83 25.58
CA GLY A 822 -20.27 16.18 24.31
C GLY A 822 -21.39 15.28 23.79
N GLY A 823 -21.29 14.95 22.51
CA GLY A 823 -22.33 14.29 21.72
C GLY A 823 -22.63 15.06 20.44
N VAL A 824 -22.51 14.39 19.29
CA VAL A 824 -22.94 14.91 17.97
C VAL A 824 -23.69 13.82 17.21
N PRO A 825 -24.59 14.15 16.27
CA PRO A 825 -25.20 13.14 15.40
C PRO A 825 -24.17 12.26 14.70
N GLY A 826 -24.37 10.95 14.80
CA GLY A 826 -23.43 9.95 14.31
C GLY A 826 -22.32 9.59 15.32
N PHE A 827 -22.20 10.31 16.43
CA PHE A 827 -21.40 9.91 17.60
C PHE A 827 -22.03 10.48 18.88
N ALA A 828 -23.30 10.16 19.12
CA ALA A 828 -24.11 10.76 20.18
C ALA A 828 -23.91 10.09 21.55
N ASN A 829 -23.43 8.85 21.56
CA ASN A 829 -23.11 8.07 22.74
C ASN A 829 -22.14 6.94 22.36
N HIS A 830 -21.62 6.17 23.32
CA HIS A 830 -20.60 5.17 23.01
C HIS A 830 -21.07 4.00 22.15
N ALA A 831 -22.38 3.74 22.01
CA ALA A 831 -22.88 2.71 21.09
C ALA A 831 -22.60 3.07 19.61
N GLU A 832 -22.31 4.34 19.32
CA GLU A 832 -22.03 4.85 17.99
C GLU A 832 -20.52 4.97 17.69
N ALA A 833 -19.63 4.50 18.56
CA ALA A 833 -18.18 4.62 18.38
C ALA A 833 -17.67 4.09 17.03
N LEU A 834 -18.27 3.02 16.50
CA LEU A 834 -17.96 2.48 15.17
C LEU A 834 -18.07 3.53 14.04
N ASN A 835 -18.99 4.50 14.17
CA ASN A 835 -19.20 5.53 13.14
C ASN A 835 -17.98 6.45 12.95
N VAL A 836 -17.21 6.69 14.02
CA VAL A 836 -15.93 7.41 13.91
C VAL A 836 -14.96 6.59 13.04
N THR A 837 -14.88 5.28 13.27
CA THR A 837 -14.02 4.39 12.47
C THR A 837 -14.49 4.30 11.01
N ILE A 838 -15.80 4.26 10.78
CA ILE A 838 -16.38 4.31 9.43
C ILE A 838 -15.94 5.58 8.71
N GLU A 839 -16.01 6.74 9.36
CA GLU A 839 -15.61 8.01 8.76
C GLU A 839 -14.08 8.08 8.55
N LEU A 840 -13.26 7.57 9.47
CA LEU A 840 -11.80 7.46 9.28
C LEU A 840 -11.44 6.55 8.09
N VAL A 841 -12.07 5.38 7.98
CA VAL A 841 -11.90 4.47 6.83
C VAL A 841 -12.32 5.16 5.53
N ARG A 842 -13.45 5.87 5.54
CA ARG A 842 -13.94 6.63 4.38
C ARG A 842 -12.96 7.72 3.94
N ARG A 843 -12.21 8.31 4.87
CA ARG A 843 -11.18 9.33 4.60
C ARG A 843 -9.81 8.76 4.25
N GLY A 844 -9.66 7.43 4.23
CA GLY A 844 -8.44 6.77 3.76
C GLY A 844 -7.38 6.54 4.84
N TYR A 845 -7.74 6.65 6.13
CA TYR A 845 -6.83 6.27 7.21
C TYR A 845 -6.48 4.77 7.14
N SER A 846 -5.20 4.46 7.40
CA SER A 846 -4.74 3.07 7.49
C SER A 846 -5.18 2.42 8.80
N ASP A 847 -5.16 1.09 8.85
CA ASP A 847 -5.47 0.32 10.07
C ASP A 847 -4.55 0.76 11.23
N ASP A 848 -3.28 1.06 10.92
CA ASP A 848 -2.28 1.51 11.89
C ASP A 848 -2.59 2.91 12.44
N ASP A 849 -3.03 3.82 11.57
CA ASP A 849 -3.42 5.17 11.97
C ASP A 849 -4.66 5.13 12.89
N ILE A 850 -5.66 4.32 12.53
CA ILE A 850 -6.88 4.14 13.32
C ILE A 850 -6.55 3.55 14.69
N ARG A 851 -5.66 2.55 14.74
CA ARG A 851 -5.15 1.96 15.99
C ARG A 851 -4.46 2.99 16.89
N LYS A 852 -3.71 3.93 16.31
CA LYS A 852 -3.04 5.02 17.04
C LYS A 852 -4.06 6.01 17.60
N ILE A 853 -4.99 6.47 16.77
CA ILE A 853 -6.06 7.41 17.13
C ILE A 853 -6.90 6.88 18.29
N TRP A 854 -7.36 5.63 18.19
CA TRP A 854 -8.30 5.07 19.16
C TRP A 854 -7.70 4.82 20.55
N GLY A 855 -6.38 4.74 20.70
CA GLY A 855 -5.82 4.51 22.02
C GLY A 855 -4.30 4.34 22.04
N GLY A 856 -3.70 3.90 20.93
CA GLY A 856 -2.25 3.68 20.85
C GLY A 856 -1.43 4.92 21.25
N ASN A 857 -1.85 6.10 20.83
CA ASN A 857 -1.19 7.36 21.18
C ASN A 857 -1.32 7.70 22.67
N LEU A 858 -2.52 7.53 23.25
CA LEU A 858 -2.78 7.77 24.66
C LEU A 858 -1.96 6.83 25.55
N LEU A 859 -1.95 5.53 25.24
CA LEU A 859 -1.18 4.54 25.98
C LEU A 859 0.33 4.79 25.86
N ARG A 860 0.84 5.21 24.69
CA ARG A 860 2.24 5.60 24.53
C ARG A 860 2.59 6.79 25.43
N LEU A 861 1.76 7.82 25.43
CA LEU A 861 1.95 9.01 26.27
C LEU A 861 1.99 8.61 27.74
N TRP A 862 1.02 7.82 28.19
CA TRP A 862 0.92 7.39 29.58
C TRP A 862 2.14 6.57 30.01
N ARG A 863 2.59 5.59 29.19
CA ARG A 863 3.84 4.85 29.45
C ARG A 863 5.06 5.76 29.58
N ARG A 864 5.14 6.82 28.77
CA ARG A 864 6.25 7.78 28.87
C ARG A 864 6.21 8.56 30.19
N VAL A 865 5.03 8.97 30.63
CA VAL A 865 4.84 9.63 31.93
C VAL A 865 5.26 8.69 33.08
N GLU A 866 4.83 7.43 33.05
CA GLU A 866 5.23 6.42 34.03
C GLU A 866 6.75 6.15 34.05
N ALA A 867 7.39 6.14 32.86
CA ALA A 867 8.83 5.92 32.75
C ALA A 867 9.63 7.06 33.40
N VAL A 868 9.27 8.32 33.14
CA VAL A 868 9.95 9.49 33.72
C VAL A 868 9.83 9.49 35.26
N ALA A 869 8.68 9.06 35.80
CA ALA A 869 8.50 8.94 37.25
C ALA A 869 9.45 7.90 37.89
N LYS A 870 9.84 6.85 37.15
CA LYS A 870 10.75 5.77 37.60
C LYS A 870 12.25 6.08 37.43
N GLU A 871 12.62 7.15 36.73
CA GLU A 871 14.03 7.55 36.53
C GLU A 871 14.67 8.19 37.80
N ARG A 872 13.97 8.15 38.94
CA ARG A 872 14.43 8.53 40.28
C ARG A 872 14.46 7.32 41.20
#